data_AF-A0AB35NHA0-F1
#
_entry.id   AF-A0AB35NHA0-F1
#
_cell.length_a   1.000
_cell.length_b   1.000
_cell.length_c   1.000
_cell.angle_alpha   90.00
_cell.angle_beta   90.00
_cell.angle_gamma   90.00
#
_symmetry.space_group_name_H-M   'P 1'
#
loop_
_entity.id
_entity.type
_entity.pdbx_description
1 polymer ?
#
loop_
_entity_poly.entity_id
_entity_poly.type
_entity_poly.pdbx_seq_one_letter_code
_entity_poly.pdbx_strand_id
1 'polypeptide(L)'
;MLNMQELVSIFLTEGRELTDFLEQQLLHIDQDPNNLDEETVNALFRAAHTIKGSAGVVGLNEVVAFTHLVETAFESVRAKALTLNTPLINVLLRCNDHIVNLFNFAERQQAVSQPDIQAGQALLDELSTFLNQSELTNKHIVVTETPVSVDTTQHIYIKFGIDTFRDGFDPIAIVRFIAKQANVLLEHWSYDTKKLPNLVNTTHIEDFESCWLILDLHVSQASSTLLSEAFEYIKTDSLVQIFSPNADLSDYNDFLSKYPTDEAIALKAHWQSLNLLPLANEIPLNTPSMTSSAQAAKDDNLAIVAEEETSQVIPKKSVLKDQRLMRVPAYRLDEMVNQLGELLIATATMQSLIQQSGNTALSETVEHIQQLVDDIQGTALQLRMVQIGETFNRFNRVVRDIAASLGKDIRLQIEGAETELDKSMVERISDPLMHLVRNAMDHGLESPEERLSAGKTSQGLLSLSAYHDSGSIVIEIKDDGRGINRKKVLKKAIEKGIVNKTAELSDNEIDELIFAAGFSTADEVSNLSGRGVGMDVVRKNIEALRGTVHIASVPSKGTTFQLRLPLTLAIIDGFMVRVAESKFVIPLNLVTECIELPEDISKSQATAFMNLRGEMLPFIFLDQMFQLSTAKQGRRSIIVVRYGQHKAGLVVDQVLGEFQTVIKPLGKLFEFMQGISGSSILGSGDIALILDIPKLINTQTVKSTIANAKHEVIK
;
A
#
# COMPACT_ATOMS: atom_id res chain seq x y z
N MET A 1 -22.62 -5.53 -18.50
CA MET A 1 -23.04 -4.60 -17.43
C MET A 1 -22.32 -5.02 -16.17
N LEU A 2 -21.46 -4.15 -15.62
CA LEU A 2 -20.84 -4.37 -14.32
C LEU A 2 -21.94 -4.35 -13.25
N ASN A 3 -21.85 -5.23 -12.26
CA ASN A 3 -22.74 -5.22 -11.10
C ASN A 3 -22.44 -3.99 -10.23
N MET A 4 -23.43 -3.42 -9.54
CA MET A 4 -23.25 -2.25 -8.66
C MET A 4 -22.17 -2.49 -7.59
N GLN A 5 -22.05 -3.74 -7.10
CA GLN A 5 -20.98 -4.14 -6.19
C GLN A 5 -19.58 -4.10 -6.82
N GLU A 6 -19.48 -4.43 -8.11
CA GLU A 6 -18.20 -4.34 -8.84
C GLU A 6 -17.80 -2.88 -9.06
N LEU A 7 -18.76 -2.02 -9.40
CA LEU A 7 -18.53 -0.57 -9.52
C LEU A 7 -18.06 0.05 -8.20
N VAL A 8 -18.69 -0.29 -7.08
CA VAL A 8 -18.25 0.14 -5.75
C VAL A 8 -16.84 -0.37 -5.45
N SER A 9 -16.52 -1.63 -5.78
CA SER A 9 -15.17 -2.18 -5.53
C SER A 9 -14.07 -1.50 -6.35
N ILE A 10 -14.36 -1.16 -7.61
CA ILE A 10 -13.45 -0.43 -8.49
C ILE A 10 -13.26 0.99 -7.95
N PHE A 11 -14.36 1.67 -7.61
CA PHE A 11 -14.32 2.99 -6.99
C PHE A 11 -13.50 2.99 -5.70
N LEU A 12 -13.71 2.01 -4.79
CA LEU A 12 -12.97 1.95 -3.53
C LEU A 12 -11.48 1.73 -3.75
N THR A 13 -11.11 0.97 -4.80
CA THR A 13 -9.70 0.76 -5.16
C THR A 13 -9.08 2.07 -5.67
N GLU A 14 -9.73 2.73 -6.61
CA GLU A 14 -9.27 4.02 -7.17
C GLU A 14 -9.27 5.13 -6.11
N GLY A 15 -10.32 5.21 -5.30
CA GLY A 15 -10.45 6.16 -4.20
C GLY A 15 -9.32 6.02 -3.20
N ARG A 16 -8.91 4.79 -2.86
CA ARG A 16 -7.76 4.53 -1.97
C ARG A 16 -6.44 5.01 -2.59
N GLU A 17 -6.24 4.80 -3.89
CA GLU A 17 -5.06 5.31 -4.61
C GLU A 17 -5.02 6.85 -4.58
N LEU A 18 -6.16 7.50 -4.76
CA LEU A 18 -6.27 8.97 -4.69
C LEU A 18 -6.06 9.50 -3.27
N THR A 19 -6.56 8.82 -2.23
CA THR A 19 -6.30 9.21 -0.84
C THR A 19 -4.83 9.00 -0.45
N ASP A 20 -4.19 7.94 -0.92
CA ASP A 20 -2.75 7.70 -0.70
C ASP A 20 -1.92 8.78 -1.40
N PHE A 21 -2.31 9.16 -2.63
CA PHE A 21 -1.69 10.28 -3.35
C PHE A 21 -1.84 11.61 -2.59
N LEU A 22 -3.05 11.94 -2.12
CA LEU A 22 -3.30 13.16 -1.32
C LEU A 22 -2.41 13.20 -0.08
N GLU A 23 -2.31 12.09 0.66
CA GLU A 23 -1.46 11.99 1.86
C GLU A 23 0.02 12.22 1.54
N GLN A 24 0.55 11.53 0.52
CA GLN A 24 1.96 11.65 0.14
C GLN A 24 2.33 13.08 -0.27
N GLN A 25 1.49 13.73 -1.09
CA GLN A 25 1.74 15.10 -1.53
C GLN A 25 1.68 16.09 -0.38
N LEU A 26 0.68 15.96 0.51
CA LEU A 26 0.56 16.81 1.70
C LEU A 26 1.75 16.67 2.65
N LEU A 27 2.27 15.45 2.84
CA LEU A 27 3.47 15.21 3.66
C LEU A 27 4.73 15.77 2.99
N HIS A 28 4.86 15.65 1.67
CA HIS A 28 5.99 16.20 0.94
C HIS A 28 6.05 17.73 1.04
N ILE A 29 4.90 18.41 0.87
CA ILE A 29 4.78 19.87 0.99
C ILE A 29 5.16 20.35 2.40
N ASP A 30 4.81 19.59 3.45
CA ASP A 30 5.17 19.97 4.81
C ASP A 30 6.67 19.84 5.10
N GLN A 31 7.35 18.89 4.44
CA GLN A 31 8.80 18.70 4.57
C GLN A 31 9.60 19.77 3.83
N ASP A 32 9.11 20.24 2.68
CA ASP A 32 9.73 21.32 1.90
C ASP A 32 8.71 22.39 1.49
N PRO A 33 8.34 23.32 2.39
CA PRO A 33 7.33 24.35 2.12
C PRO A 33 7.70 25.31 0.99
N ASN A 34 8.97 25.36 0.58
CA ASN A 34 9.46 26.26 -0.47
C ASN A 34 9.29 25.67 -1.88
N ASN A 35 8.89 24.39 -1.99
CA ASN A 35 8.77 23.66 -3.25
C ASN A 35 7.30 23.39 -3.65
N LEU A 36 6.38 24.29 -3.26
CA LEU A 36 4.97 24.19 -3.68
C LEU A 36 4.82 24.81 -5.08
N ASP A 37 4.75 23.97 -6.12
CA ASP A 37 4.43 24.39 -7.48
C ASP A 37 2.92 24.38 -7.75
N GLU A 38 2.48 25.13 -8.77
CA GLU A 38 1.07 25.19 -9.16
C GLU A 38 0.57 23.83 -9.69
N GLU A 39 1.46 22.98 -10.21
CA GLU A 39 1.12 21.65 -10.71
C GLU A 39 0.69 20.72 -9.58
N THR A 40 1.40 20.71 -8.45
CA THR A 40 1.08 19.92 -7.26
C THR A 40 -0.26 20.35 -6.66
N VAL A 41 -0.51 21.67 -6.55
CA VAL A 41 -1.80 22.18 -6.04
C VAL A 41 -2.95 21.78 -6.96
N ASN A 42 -2.76 21.85 -8.28
CA ASN A 42 -3.75 21.40 -9.24
C ASN A 42 -3.99 19.89 -9.18
N ALA A 43 -2.94 19.09 -8.92
CA ALA A 43 -3.06 17.65 -8.78
C ALA A 43 -3.84 17.26 -7.50
N LEU A 44 -3.59 17.93 -6.38
CA LEU A 44 -4.34 17.77 -5.13
C LEU A 44 -5.84 18.09 -5.32
N PHE A 45 -6.16 19.21 -5.98
CA PHE A 45 -7.53 19.58 -6.30
C PHE A 45 -8.21 18.52 -7.19
N ARG A 46 -7.54 18.08 -8.27
CA ARG A 46 -8.07 17.02 -9.15
C ARG A 46 -8.36 15.74 -8.38
N ALA A 47 -7.46 15.30 -7.51
CA ALA A 47 -7.66 14.08 -6.72
C ALA A 47 -8.90 14.19 -5.81
N ALA A 48 -9.07 15.30 -5.08
CA ALA A 48 -10.26 15.52 -4.25
C ALA A 48 -11.55 15.59 -5.08
N HIS A 49 -11.51 16.28 -6.22
CA HIS A 49 -12.64 16.41 -7.15
C HIS A 49 -13.04 15.05 -7.74
N THR A 50 -12.07 14.23 -8.15
CA THR A 50 -12.31 12.88 -8.68
C THR A 50 -12.91 11.97 -7.60
N ILE A 51 -12.42 12.03 -6.36
CA ILE A 51 -13.03 11.25 -5.25
C ILE A 51 -14.51 11.64 -5.08
N LYS A 52 -14.85 12.95 -5.05
CA LYS A 52 -16.23 13.43 -4.95
C LYS A 52 -17.08 12.93 -6.12
N GLY A 53 -16.61 13.11 -7.36
CA GLY A 53 -17.33 12.75 -8.57
C GLY A 53 -17.60 11.24 -8.65
N SER A 54 -16.56 10.42 -8.48
CA SER A 54 -16.70 8.96 -8.56
C SER A 54 -17.54 8.40 -7.41
N ALA A 55 -17.49 8.99 -6.21
CA ALA A 55 -18.36 8.62 -5.09
C ALA A 55 -19.85 8.88 -5.40
N GLY A 56 -20.15 9.97 -6.10
CA GLY A 56 -21.51 10.31 -6.54
C GLY A 56 -22.07 9.29 -7.53
N VAL A 57 -21.25 8.80 -8.46
CA VAL A 57 -21.63 7.77 -9.45
C VAL A 57 -22.03 6.45 -8.79
N VAL A 58 -21.34 6.06 -7.72
CA VAL A 58 -21.62 4.81 -6.99
C VAL A 58 -22.63 4.99 -5.83
N GLY A 59 -23.13 6.20 -5.61
CA GLY A 59 -24.18 6.49 -4.61
C GLY A 59 -23.69 6.59 -3.16
N LEU A 60 -22.42 6.91 -2.93
CA LEU A 60 -21.84 7.07 -1.59
C LEU A 60 -21.98 8.52 -1.10
N ASN A 61 -23.20 8.92 -0.75
CA ASN A 61 -23.55 10.31 -0.41
C ASN A 61 -22.75 10.89 0.77
N GLU A 62 -22.42 10.08 1.78
CA GLU A 62 -21.62 10.55 2.93
C GLU A 62 -20.19 10.93 2.51
N VAL A 63 -19.60 10.18 1.57
CA VAL A 63 -18.30 10.52 1.00
C VAL A 63 -18.41 11.82 0.21
N VAL A 64 -19.42 11.96 -0.65
CA VAL A 64 -19.66 13.18 -1.46
C VAL A 64 -19.79 14.41 -0.59
N ALA A 65 -20.61 14.34 0.47
CA ALA A 65 -20.85 15.47 1.37
C ALA A 65 -19.56 15.89 2.09
N PHE A 66 -18.78 14.92 2.56
CA PHE A 66 -17.53 15.19 3.28
C PHE A 66 -16.43 15.73 2.34
N THR A 67 -16.26 15.13 1.16
CA THR A 67 -15.19 15.51 0.22
C THR A 67 -15.42 16.86 -0.45
N HIS A 68 -16.68 17.31 -0.55
CA HIS A 68 -17.01 18.64 -1.07
C HIS A 68 -16.25 19.76 -0.35
N LEU A 69 -16.20 19.76 0.97
CA LEU A 69 -15.54 20.81 1.75
C LEU A 69 -14.00 20.73 1.67
N VAL A 70 -13.48 19.50 1.55
CA VAL A 70 -12.05 19.24 1.31
C VAL A 70 -11.63 19.79 -0.08
N GLU A 71 -12.46 19.59 -1.09
CA GLU A 71 -12.27 20.15 -2.43
C GLU A 71 -12.32 21.68 -2.41
N THR A 72 -13.27 22.29 -1.70
CA THR A 72 -13.34 23.75 -1.54
C THR A 72 -12.07 24.34 -0.88
N ALA A 73 -11.48 23.61 0.08
CA ALA A 73 -10.21 24.00 0.69
C ALA A 73 -9.07 23.97 -0.34
N PHE A 74 -8.95 22.92 -1.14
CA PHE A 74 -7.95 22.86 -2.22
C PHE A 74 -8.20 23.89 -3.32
N GLU A 75 -9.45 24.19 -3.64
CA GLU A 75 -9.81 25.27 -4.58
C GLU A 75 -9.35 26.64 -4.07
N SER A 76 -9.55 26.92 -2.78
CA SER A 76 -9.12 28.18 -2.16
C SER A 76 -7.59 28.29 -2.12
N VAL A 77 -6.88 27.18 -1.94
CA VAL A 77 -5.42 27.12 -2.06
C VAL A 77 -4.98 27.37 -3.51
N ARG A 78 -5.66 26.75 -4.49
CA ARG A 78 -5.42 26.96 -5.93
C ARG A 78 -5.64 28.42 -6.34
N ALA A 79 -6.67 29.06 -5.79
CA ALA A 79 -6.96 30.48 -5.98
C ALA A 79 -6.00 31.41 -5.22
N LYS A 80 -5.00 30.87 -4.50
CA LYS A 80 -4.06 31.59 -3.62
C LYS A 80 -4.76 32.40 -2.51
N ALA A 81 -6.01 32.07 -2.19
CA ALA A 81 -6.76 32.65 -1.10
C ALA A 81 -6.39 32.02 0.26
N LEU A 82 -5.93 30.76 0.25
CA LEU A 82 -5.41 30.03 1.40
C LEU A 82 -3.95 29.61 1.16
N THR A 83 -3.11 29.75 2.17
CA THR A 83 -1.73 29.20 2.17
C THR A 83 -1.72 27.83 2.82
N LEU A 84 -1.17 26.82 2.13
CA LEU A 84 -0.89 25.49 2.70
C LEU A 84 0.21 25.59 3.76
N ASN A 85 -0.18 25.88 4.99
CA ASN A 85 0.70 25.89 6.15
C ASN A 85 0.55 24.58 6.96
N THR A 86 1.51 24.30 7.83
CA THR A 86 1.54 23.13 8.72
C THR A 86 0.19 22.89 9.44
N PRO A 87 -0.50 23.90 10.02
CA PRO A 87 -1.84 23.74 10.59
C PRO A 87 -2.90 23.23 9.59
N LEU A 88 -3.02 23.84 8.41
CA LEU A 88 -3.99 23.44 7.39
C LEU A 88 -3.69 22.04 6.85
N ILE A 89 -2.41 21.72 6.62
CA ILE A 89 -1.97 20.39 6.19
C ILE A 89 -2.41 19.32 7.21
N ASN A 90 -2.28 19.58 8.51
CA ASN A 90 -2.69 18.63 9.55
C ASN A 90 -4.20 18.36 9.53
N VAL A 91 -5.01 19.39 9.31
CA VAL A 91 -6.46 19.22 9.18
C VAL A 91 -6.79 18.41 7.92
N LEU A 92 -6.16 18.73 6.79
CA LEU A 92 -6.39 18.00 5.52
C LEU A 92 -5.96 16.53 5.60
N LEU A 93 -4.87 16.20 6.31
CA LEU A 93 -4.46 14.83 6.57
C LEU A 93 -5.49 14.06 7.41
N ARG A 94 -6.05 14.70 8.46
CA ARG A 94 -7.15 14.12 9.26
C ARG A 94 -8.44 13.96 8.46
N CYS A 95 -8.73 14.90 7.55
CA CYS A 95 -9.84 14.75 6.61
C CYS A 95 -9.62 13.56 5.67
N ASN A 96 -8.41 13.36 5.16
CA ASN A 96 -8.07 12.23 4.30
C ASN A 96 -8.28 10.88 5.03
N ASP A 97 -7.89 10.77 6.31
CA ASP A 97 -8.19 9.58 7.13
C ASP A 97 -9.68 9.33 7.27
N HIS A 98 -10.45 10.39 7.46
CA HIS A 98 -11.89 10.27 7.59
C HIS A 98 -12.51 9.73 6.30
N ILE A 99 -12.04 10.19 5.12
CA ILE A 99 -12.44 9.66 3.81
C ILE A 99 -12.13 8.15 3.73
N VAL A 100 -10.91 7.74 4.12
CA VAL A 100 -10.52 6.31 4.16
C VAL A 100 -11.40 5.52 5.13
N ASN A 101 -11.80 6.10 6.25
CA ASN A 101 -12.72 5.46 7.19
C ASN A 101 -14.12 5.28 6.57
N LEU A 102 -14.64 6.29 5.88
CA LEU A 102 -15.91 6.19 5.13
C LEU A 102 -15.84 5.10 4.05
N PHE A 103 -14.70 4.94 3.37
CA PHE A 103 -14.47 3.83 2.44
C PHE A 103 -14.54 2.46 3.13
N ASN A 104 -13.98 2.33 4.34
CA ASN A 104 -14.06 1.09 5.11
C ASN A 104 -15.51 0.71 5.48
N PHE A 105 -16.35 1.70 5.78
CA PHE A 105 -17.79 1.48 6.01
C PHE A 105 -18.50 1.02 4.73
N ALA A 106 -18.21 1.67 3.60
CA ALA A 106 -18.77 1.31 2.30
C ALA A 106 -18.36 -0.12 1.88
N GLU A 107 -17.08 -0.49 2.07
CA GLU A 107 -16.57 -1.83 1.77
C GLU A 107 -17.25 -2.92 2.59
N ARG A 108 -17.52 -2.65 3.87
CA ARG A 108 -18.23 -3.57 4.78
C ARG A 108 -19.75 -3.55 4.61
N GLN A 109 -20.28 -2.69 3.73
CA GLN A 109 -21.71 -2.44 3.57
C GLN A 109 -22.39 -2.06 4.91
N GLN A 110 -21.68 -1.31 5.75
CA GLN A 110 -22.15 -0.87 7.06
C GLN A 110 -22.54 0.60 6.99
N ALA A 111 -23.60 0.96 7.72
CA ALA A 111 -23.91 2.36 7.96
C ALA A 111 -22.79 3.01 8.80
N VAL A 112 -22.45 4.25 8.48
CA VAL A 112 -21.47 5.03 9.25
C VAL A 112 -21.97 5.19 10.68
N SER A 113 -21.09 4.96 11.66
CA SER A 113 -21.48 5.05 13.07
C SER A 113 -21.71 6.51 13.49
N GLN A 114 -22.59 6.77 14.46
CA GLN A 114 -22.79 8.13 14.98
C GLN A 114 -21.50 8.81 15.49
N PRO A 115 -20.62 8.11 16.23
CA PRO A 115 -19.31 8.67 16.59
C PRO A 115 -18.48 9.13 15.40
N ASP A 116 -18.48 8.37 14.30
CA ASP A 116 -17.72 8.73 13.10
C ASP A 116 -18.34 9.94 12.39
N ILE A 117 -19.67 10.03 12.31
CA ILE A 117 -20.37 11.21 11.77
C ILE A 117 -20.02 12.47 12.57
N GLN A 118 -19.99 12.38 13.90
CA GLN A 118 -19.60 13.49 14.77
C GLN A 118 -18.12 13.87 14.59
N ALA A 119 -17.24 12.88 14.46
CA ALA A 119 -15.82 13.12 14.18
C ALA A 119 -15.61 13.80 12.82
N GLY A 120 -16.37 13.38 11.80
CA GLY A 120 -16.40 14.04 10.48
C GLY A 120 -16.87 15.49 10.58
N GLN A 121 -17.99 15.75 11.26
CA GLN A 121 -18.48 17.11 11.45
C GLN A 121 -17.48 18.02 12.17
N ALA A 122 -16.81 17.52 13.23
CA ALA A 122 -15.79 18.28 13.94
C ALA A 122 -14.60 18.67 13.04
N LEU A 123 -14.21 17.79 12.09
CA LEU A 123 -13.19 18.09 11.09
C LEU A 123 -13.65 19.14 10.09
N LEU A 124 -14.91 19.06 9.63
CA LEU A 124 -15.49 20.06 8.74
C LEU A 124 -15.57 21.44 9.42
N ASP A 125 -15.95 21.49 10.69
CA ASP A 125 -16.01 22.73 11.47
C ASP A 125 -14.59 23.34 11.63
N GLU A 126 -13.58 22.51 11.92
CA GLU A 126 -12.18 22.92 11.98
C GLU A 126 -11.68 23.46 10.63
N LEU A 127 -11.98 22.78 9.52
CA LEU A 127 -11.62 23.20 8.17
C LEU A 127 -12.32 24.50 7.74
N SER A 128 -13.60 24.65 8.11
CA SER A 128 -14.37 25.87 7.83
C SER A 128 -13.80 27.11 8.51
N THR A 129 -13.13 26.95 9.65
CA THR A 129 -12.45 28.05 10.35
C THR A 129 -11.33 28.64 9.50
N PHE A 130 -10.63 27.81 8.71
CA PHE A 130 -9.62 28.28 7.76
C PHE A 130 -10.25 28.97 6.54
N LEU A 131 -11.33 28.41 5.99
CA LEU A 131 -12.06 29.00 4.85
C LEU A 131 -12.63 30.39 5.17
N ASN A 132 -13.22 30.56 6.36
CA ASN A 132 -13.80 31.84 6.80
C ASN A 132 -12.72 32.90 7.12
N GLN A 133 -11.49 32.50 7.46
CA GLN A 133 -10.38 33.45 7.65
C GLN A 133 -9.96 34.12 6.33
N SER A 134 -10.15 33.46 5.18
CA SER A 134 -9.88 34.06 3.86
C SER A 134 -10.93 35.09 3.43
N GLU A 135 -12.17 35.02 3.93
CA GLU A 135 -13.21 36.02 3.67
C GLU A 135 -12.90 37.39 4.32
N LEU A 136 -12.07 37.42 5.38
CA LEU A 136 -11.62 38.67 6.01
C LEU A 136 -10.59 39.45 5.17
N THR A 137 -10.06 38.86 4.10
CA THR A 137 -9.05 39.49 3.22
C THR A 137 -9.56 39.95 1.85
N ASN A 138 -10.78 39.57 1.43
CA ASN A 138 -11.35 40.03 0.16
C ASN A 138 -12.58 40.93 0.36
N LYS A 139 -12.38 42.24 0.11
CA LYS A 139 -13.46 43.23 0.09
C LYS A 139 -14.49 42.92 -1.02
N HIS A 140 -15.72 42.65 -0.58
CA HIS A 140 -17.02 42.99 -1.17
C HIS A 140 -17.22 42.87 -2.70
N ILE A 141 -18.05 41.91 -3.11
CA ILE A 141 -19.12 42.14 -4.09
C ILE A 141 -20.41 41.54 -3.51
N VAL A 142 -21.39 42.38 -3.20
CA VAL A 142 -22.76 41.97 -2.85
C VAL A 142 -23.51 41.72 -4.16
N VAL A 143 -24.02 40.52 -4.37
CA VAL A 143 -25.05 40.27 -5.37
C VAL A 143 -26.37 40.06 -4.63
N THR A 144 -27.26 41.02 -4.80
CA THR A 144 -28.65 41.00 -4.32
C THR A 144 -29.44 39.97 -5.10
N GLU A 145 -30.06 39.00 -4.41
CA GLU A 145 -31.08 38.13 -4.99
C GLU A 145 -32.33 38.94 -5.34
N THR A 146 -32.81 38.81 -6.58
CA THR A 146 -34.17 39.19 -6.96
C THR A 146 -34.98 37.93 -7.28
N PRO A 147 -36.26 37.85 -6.89
CA PRO A 147 -37.09 36.67 -7.14
C PRO A 147 -37.55 36.60 -8.60
N VAL A 148 -37.54 35.40 -9.17
CA VAL A 148 -37.94 35.10 -10.55
C VAL A 148 -39.48 35.15 -10.70
N SER A 149 -39.96 35.90 -11.69
CA SER A 149 -41.36 35.91 -12.14
C SER A 149 -41.60 34.94 -13.30
N VAL A 150 -42.87 34.53 -13.43
CA VAL A 150 -43.42 33.41 -14.22
C VAL A 150 -43.46 33.68 -15.75
N ASP A 151 -43.26 32.62 -16.54
CA ASP A 151 -43.45 32.46 -18.01
C ASP A 151 -42.43 33.08 -18.99
N THR A 152 -41.17 32.65 -18.90
CA THR A 152 -40.17 32.87 -19.94
C THR A 152 -39.58 31.55 -20.44
N THR A 153 -39.80 31.21 -21.71
CA THR A 153 -39.29 29.98 -22.35
C THR A 153 -37.92 30.24 -22.98
N GLN A 154 -36.92 29.44 -22.64
CA GLN A 154 -35.57 29.52 -23.20
C GLN A 154 -35.34 28.42 -24.24
N HIS A 155 -34.57 28.74 -25.28
CA HIS A 155 -34.14 27.76 -26.29
C HIS A 155 -32.68 27.38 -26.04
N ILE A 156 -32.39 26.09 -26.08
CA ILE A 156 -31.06 25.54 -25.83
C ILE A 156 -30.69 24.63 -27.00
N TYR A 157 -29.59 24.94 -27.66
CA TYR A 157 -29.01 24.15 -28.73
C TYR A 157 -27.79 23.40 -28.24
N ILE A 158 -27.74 22.09 -28.47
CA ILE A 158 -26.63 21.22 -28.10
C ILE A 158 -26.22 20.38 -29.31
N LYS A 159 -24.95 20.51 -29.72
CA LYS A 159 -24.31 19.59 -30.65
C LYS A 159 -23.30 18.75 -29.88
N PHE A 160 -23.56 17.45 -29.77
CA PHE A 160 -22.69 16.52 -29.06
C PHE A 160 -21.39 16.27 -29.82
N GLY A 161 -20.30 16.13 -29.08
CA GLY A 161 -18.99 15.74 -29.58
C GLY A 161 -18.97 14.30 -30.07
N ILE A 162 -18.06 13.97 -30.99
CA ILE A 162 -18.08 12.67 -31.68
C ILE A 162 -17.81 11.50 -30.73
N ASP A 163 -17.02 11.70 -29.67
CA ASP A 163 -16.66 10.64 -28.72
C ASP A 163 -17.66 10.51 -27.55
N THR A 164 -18.75 11.30 -27.52
CA THR A 164 -19.72 11.33 -26.40
C THR A 164 -20.17 9.93 -25.94
N PHE A 165 -20.47 9.01 -26.87
CA PHE A 165 -20.86 7.65 -26.51
C PHE A 165 -19.67 6.75 -26.14
N ARG A 166 -18.49 6.92 -26.76
CA ARG A 166 -17.25 6.19 -26.38
C ARG A 166 -16.84 6.46 -24.94
N ASP A 167 -17.10 7.67 -24.49
CA ASP A 167 -16.85 8.09 -23.12
C ASP A 167 -17.92 7.61 -22.13
N GLY A 168 -18.94 6.89 -22.62
CA GLY A 168 -20.03 6.37 -21.81
C GLY A 168 -21.04 7.42 -21.34
N PHE A 169 -21.01 8.63 -21.90
CA PHE A 169 -21.98 9.67 -21.59
C PHE A 169 -23.30 9.41 -22.33
N ASP A 170 -24.41 9.44 -21.59
CA ASP A 170 -25.77 9.28 -22.14
C ASP A 170 -26.39 10.67 -22.37
N PRO A 171 -26.52 11.16 -23.62
CA PRO A 171 -27.09 12.48 -23.95
C PRO A 171 -28.48 12.72 -23.37
N ILE A 172 -29.29 11.68 -23.20
CA ILE A 172 -30.64 11.83 -22.65
C ILE A 172 -30.62 12.14 -21.14
N ALA A 173 -29.49 11.87 -20.45
CA ALA A 173 -29.34 12.15 -19.03
C ALA A 173 -29.47 13.66 -18.74
N ILE A 174 -29.03 14.51 -19.65
CA ILE A 174 -29.17 15.97 -19.56
C ILE A 174 -30.65 16.36 -19.58
N VAL A 175 -31.41 15.81 -20.53
CA VAL A 175 -32.85 16.08 -20.65
C VAL A 175 -33.58 15.63 -19.38
N ARG A 176 -33.26 14.41 -18.89
CA ARG A 176 -33.82 13.91 -17.64
C ARG A 176 -33.44 14.76 -16.43
N PHE A 177 -32.22 15.29 -16.40
CA PHE A 177 -31.74 16.15 -15.31
C PHE A 177 -32.50 17.47 -15.29
N ILE A 178 -32.64 18.14 -16.44
CA ILE A 178 -33.39 19.39 -16.58
C ILE A 178 -34.88 19.16 -16.25
N ALA A 179 -35.48 18.08 -16.75
CA ALA A 179 -36.88 17.75 -16.52
C ALA A 179 -37.24 17.49 -15.05
N LYS A 180 -36.25 17.26 -14.15
CA LYS A 180 -36.51 17.13 -12.71
C LYS A 180 -36.89 18.45 -12.04
N GLN A 181 -36.41 19.57 -12.57
CA GLN A 181 -36.49 20.87 -11.91
C GLN A 181 -37.02 22.00 -12.81
N ALA A 182 -37.19 21.74 -14.10
CA ALA A 182 -37.75 22.67 -15.07
C ALA A 182 -38.70 21.96 -16.03
N ASN A 183 -39.61 22.71 -16.66
CA ASN A 183 -40.56 22.16 -17.62
C ASN A 183 -39.94 22.16 -19.01
N VAL A 184 -39.68 20.96 -19.54
CA VAL A 184 -39.25 20.78 -20.94
C VAL A 184 -40.51 20.79 -21.81
N LEU A 185 -40.68 21.86 -22.59
CA LEU A 185 -41.87 22.14 -23.38
C LEU A 185 -41.79 21.58 -24.81
N LEU A 186 -40.57 21.43 -25.35
CA LEU A 186 -40.34 20.91 -26.70
C LEU A 186 -38.95 20.26 -26.76
N GLU A 187 -38.89 19.03 -27.28
CA GLU A 187 -37.66 18.27 -27.50
C GLU A 187 -37.56 17.93 -28.98
N HIS A 188 -36.55 18.46 -29.67
CA HIS A 188 -36.28 18.10 -31.06
C HIS A 188 -34.89 17.50 -31.21
N TRP A 189 -34.84 16.30 -31.78
CA TRP A 189 -33.60 15.57 -32.04
C TRP A 189 -33.33 15.56 -33.53
N SER A 190 -32.15 16.00 -33.92
CA SER A 190 -31.67 15.99 -35.30
C SER A 190 -30.27 15.37 -35.39
N TYR A 191 -29.77 15.18 -36.61
CA TYR A 191 -28.43 14.65 -36.86
C TYR A 191 -27.84 15.27 -38.13
N ASP A 192 -26.52 15.37 -38.20
CA ASP A 192 -25.80 15.98 -39.32
C ASP A 192 -25.76 15.02 -40.53
N THR A 193 -26.68 15.23 -41.48
CA THR A 193 -26.82 14.37 -42.68
C THR A 193 -25.63 14.40 -43.63
N LYS A 194 -24.71 15.38 -43.53
CA LYS A 194 -23.53 15.50 -44.41
C LYS A 194 -22.32 14.74 -43.89
N LYS A 195 -22.21 14.54 -42.57
CA LYS A 195 -21.06 13.90 -41.92
C LYS A 195 -21.32 12.47 -41.49
N LEU A 196 -22.59 12.05 -41.49
CA LEU A 196 -22.94 10.66 -41.31
C LEU A 196 -22.35 9.85 -42.49
N PRO A 197 -21.65 8.72 -42.25
CA PRO A 197 -21.29 7.79 -43.31
C PRO A 197 -22.55 7.46 -44.11
N ASN A 198 -22.45 7.27 -45.43
CA ASN A 198 -23.59 6.89 -46.28
C ASN A 198 -24.14 5.50 -45.85
N LEU A 199 -24.97 5.51 -44.79
CA LEU A 199 -25.58 4.34 -44.16
C LEU A 199 -26.53 3.59 -45.11
N VAL A 200 -26.92 4.24 -46.21
CA VAL A 200 -27.89 3.71 -47.16
C VAL A 200 -27.25 2.78 -48.21
N ASN A 201 -25.93 2.80 -48.39
CA ASN A 201 -25.26 2.01 -49.44
C ASN A 201 -24.07 1.16 -48.96
N THR A 202 -23.81 1.09 -47.66
CA THR A 202 -22.70 0.31 -47.12
C THR A 202 -23.24 -0.79 -46.19
N THR A 203 -22.99 -2.05 -46.56
CA THR A 203 -23.36 -3.23 -45.76
C THR A 203 -22.52 -3.40 -44.49
N HIS A 204 -21.59 -2.46 -44.24
CA HIS A 204 -20.71 -2.43 -43.08
C HIS A 204 -20.68 -1.02 -42.49
N ILE A 205 -21.17 -0.90 -41.26
CA ILE A 205 -20.95 0.27 -40.39
C ILE A 205 -19.77 -0.13 -39.50
N GLU A 206 -18.64 0.56 -39.64
CA GLU A 206 -17.41 0.24 -38.90
C GLU A 206 -17.37 0.88 -37.51
N ASP A 207 -18.20 1.89 -37.24
CA ASP A 207 -18.15 2.68 -36.01
C ASP A 207 -19.56 2.96 -35.46
N PHE A 208 -19.93 2.23 -34.42
CA PHE A 208 -21.20 2.37 -33.70
C PHE A 208 -21.09 3.24 -32.45
N GLU A 209 -19.88 3.67 -32.09
CA GLU A 209 -19.61 4.36 -30.83
C GLU A 209 -19.45 5.88 -31.01
N SER A 210 -19.49 6.36 -32.25
CA SER A 210 -19.50 7.79 -32.55
C SER A 210 -20.89 8.42 -32.36
N CYS A 211 -20.96 9.57 -31.68
CA CYS A 211 -22.19 10.33 -31.47
C CYS A 211 -22.36 11.41 -32.55
N TRP A 212 -23.53 11.42 -33.20
CA TRP A 212 -23.88 12.37 -34.27
C TRP A 212 -25.14 13.19 -33.95
N LEU A 213 -25.58 13.13 -32.69
CA LEU A 213 -26.83 13.72 -32.25
C LEU A 213 -26.71 15.23 -32.07
N ILE A 214 -27.76 15.92 -32.45
CA ILE A 214 -27.99 17.34 -32.19
C ILE A 214 -29.35 17.43 -31.49
N LEU A 215 -29.42 18.29 -30.49
CA LEU A 215 -30.57 18.45 -29.62
C LEU A 215 -30.94 19.93 -29.49
N ASP A 216 -32.19 20.23 -29.80
CA ASP A 216 -32.83 21.53 -29.57
C ASP A 216 -33.89 21.37 -28.47
N LEU A 217 -33.73 22.09 -27.36
CA LEU A 217 -34.62 22.02 -26.19
C LEU A 217 -35.28 23.37 -25.93
N HIS A 218 -36.58 23.31 -25.64
CA HIS A 218 -37.33 24.44 -25.11
C HIS A 218 -37.67 24.19 -23.66
N VAL A 219 -37.17 25.04 -22.78
CA VAL A 219 -37.33 24.87 -21.34
C VAL A 219 -37.93 26.14 -20.74
N SER A 220 -38.99 25.98 -19.94
CA SER A 220 -39.51 27.07 -19.11
C SER A 220 -39.15 26.85 -17.65
N GLN A 221 -39.02 27.95 -16.90
CA GLN A 221 -38.70 27.94 -15.46
C GLN A 221 -37.33 27.32 -15.10
N ALA A 222 -36.36 27.34 -16.03
CA ALA A 222 -34.99 26.92 -15.73
C ALA A 222 -34.18 28.07 -15.08
N SER A 223 -33.53 27.80 -13.95
CA SER A 223 -32.55 28.73 -13.37
C SER A 223 -31.21 28.62 -14.12
N SER A 224 -30.44 29.72 -14.13
CA SER A 224 -29.08 29.70 -14.70
C SER A 224 -28.15 28.71 -13.98
N THR A 225 -28.34 28.50 -12.67
CA THR A 225 -27.62 27.50 -11.89
C THR A 225 -27.93 26.08 -12.34
N LEU A 226 -29.21 25.74 -12.53
CA LEU A 226 -29.64 24.43 -13.00
C LEU A 226 -29.06 24.12 -14.39
N LEU A 227 -29.08 25.09 -15.30
CA LEU A 227 -28.51 24.91 -16.65
C LEU A 227 -26.99 24.75 -16.61
N SER A 228 -26.30 25.52 -15.75
CA SER A 228 -24.85 25.35 -15.56
C SER A 228 -24.52 23.95 -15.03
N GLU A 229 -25.24 23.47 -14.02
CA GLU A 229 -25.07 22.11 -13.47
C GLU A 229 -25.40 21.03 -14.50
N ALA A 230 -26.44 21.22 -15.31
CA ALA A 230 -26.84 20.28 -16.35
C ALA A 230 -25.77 20.10 -17.43
N PHE A 231 -25.00 21.16 -17.71
CA PHE A 231 -24.01 21.21 -18.79
C PHE A 231 -22.56 21.14 -18.32
N GLU A 232 -22.30 21.17 -17.02
CA GLU A 232 -20.94 21.06 -16.44
C GLU A 232 -20.24 19.75 -16.85
N TYR A 233 -21.02 18.70 -17.08
CA TYR A 233 -20.55 17.38 -17.49
C TYR A 233 -20.47 17.21 -19.02
N ILE A 234 -20.91 18.20 -19.81
CA ILE A 234 -20.80 18.16 -21.27
C ILE A 234 -19.34 18.44 -21.66
N LYS A 235 -18.77 17.55 -22.48
CA LYS A 235 -17.37 17.66 -22.92
C LYS A 235 -17.10 18.95 -23.71
N THR A 236 -15.85 19.39 -23.65
CA THR A 236 -15.37 20.64 -24.28
C THR A 236 -15.48 20.65 -25.80
N ASP A 237 -15.57 19.49 -26.45
CA ASP A 237 -15.76 19.36 -27.90
C ASP A 237 -17.24 19.42 -28.33
N SER A 238 -18.16 19.36 -27.38
CA SER A 238 -19.59 19.59 -27.60
C SER A 238 -19.89 21.09 -27.57
N LEU A 239 -20.76 21.53 -28.46
CA LEU A 239 -21.15 22.93 -28.55
C LEU A 239 -22.52 23.12 -27.91
N VAL A 240 -22.57 23.93 -26.86
CA VAL A 240 -23.79 24.29 -26.14
C VAL A 240 -24.03 25.78 -26.32
N GLN A 241 -25.23 26.14 -26.80
CA GLN A 241 -25.68 27.53 -26.92
C GLN A 241 -27.04 27.69 -26.23
N ILE A 242 -27.09 28.58 -25.24
CA ILE A 242 -28.32 28.95 -24.54
C ILE A 242 -28.77 30.30 -25.06
N PHE A 243 -29.99 30.37 -25.57
CA PHE A 243 -30.61 31.61 -26.01
C PHE A 243 -31.47 32.20 -24.88
N SER A 244 -31.33 33.51 -24.67
CA SER A 244 -32.15 34.25 -23.71
C SER A 244 -33.64 34.07 -24.03
N PRO A 245 -34.54 34.13 -23.03
CA PRO A 245 -35.96 33.88 -23.25
C PRO A 245 -36.67 34.87 -24.19
N ASN A 246 -36.05 36.04 -24.45
CA ASN A 246 -36.51 37.06 -25.39
C ASN A 246 -35.49 37.29 -26.52
N ALA A 247 -34.72 36.25 -26.90
CA ALA A 247 -33.71 36.38 -27.95
C ALA A 247 -34.35 36.87 -29.26
N ASP A 248 -33.80 37.95 -29.82
CA ASP A 248 -34.27 38.52 -31.08
C ASP A 248 -33.62 37.80 -32.27
N LEU A 249 -34.16 38.01 -33.46
CA LEU A 249 -33.60 37.50 -34.73
C LEU A 249 -32.11 37.80 -34.91
N SER A 250 -31.58 38.87 -34.30
CA SER A 250 -30.16 39.19 -34.30
C SER A 250 -29.32 38.14 -33.59
N ASP A 251 -29.75 37.64 -32.44
CA ASP A 251 -28.97 36.70 -31.63
C ASP A 251 -28.78 35.36 -32.35
N TYR A 252 -29.83 34.93 -33.06
CA TYR A 252 -29.78 33.75 -33.91
C TYR A 252 -28.88 33.97 -35.14
N ASN A 253 -28.97 35.13 -35.81
CA ASN A 253 -28.12 35.42 -36.96
C ASN A 253 -26.63 35.56 -36.56
N ASP A 254 -26.34 36.14 -35.38
CA ASP A 254 -24.98 36.26 -34.85
C ASP A 254 -24.39 34.88 -34.54
N PHE A 255 -25.18 33.97 -33.97
CA PHE A 255 -24.75 32.58 -33.79
C PHE A 255 -24.50 31.88 -35.13
N LEU A 256 -25.41 32.02 -36.09
CA LEU A 256 -25.29 31.42 -37.43
C LEU A 256 -24.08 31.95 -38.21
N SER A 257 -23.66 33.19 -37.98
CA SER A 257 -22.47 33.78 -38.64
C SER A 257 -21.15 33.07 -38.29
N LYS A 258 -21.13 32.32 -37.17
CA LYS A 258 -19.97 31.56 -36.70
C LYS A 258 -19.83 30.19 -37.38
N TYR A 259 -20.80 29.80 -38.20
CA TYR A 259 -20.81 28.52 -38.92
C TYR A 259 -20.38 28.69 -40.38
N PRO A 260 -19.84 27.62 -41.01
CA PRO A 260 -19.69 27.57 -42.45
C PRO A 260 -21.02 27.87 -43.15
N THR A 261 -21.01 28.65 -44.23
CA THR A 261 -22.21 29.16 -44.91
C THR A 261 -23.24 28.07 -45.21
N ASP A 262 -22.79 26.89 -45.64
CA ASP A 262 -23.67 25.76 -45.96
C ASP A 262 -24.32 25.09 -44.75
N GLU A 263 -23.64 25.08 -43.59
CA GLU A 263 -24.18 24.55 -42.33
C GLU A 263 -25.14 25.57 -41.69
N ALA A 264 -24.79 26.87 -41.76
CA ALA A 264 -25.63 27.96 -41.29
C ALA A 264 -26.98 28.03 -42.05
N ILE A 265 -26.98 27.82 -43.37
CA ILE A 265 -28.22 27.78 -44.17
C ILE A 265 -29.11 26.60 -43.76
N ALA A 266 -28.52 25.41 -43.57
CA ALA A 266 -29.26 24.22 -43.17
C ALA A 266 -29.85 24.36 -41.76
N LEU A 267 -29.07 24.88 -40.81
CA LEU A 267 -29.52 25.13 -39.44
C LEU A 267 -30.60 26.22 -39.38
N LYS A 268 -30.48 27.28 -40.18
CA LYS A 268 -31.51 28.31 -40.31
C LYS A 268 -32.83 27.75 -40.85
N ALA A 269 -32.77 26.92 -41.89
CA ALA A 269 -33.95 26.25 -42.43
C ALA A 269 -34.59 25.29 -41.41
N HIS A 270 -33.77 24.58 -40.62
CA HIS A 270 -34.22 23.73 -39.53
C HIS A 270 -34.97 24.52 -38.45
N TRP A 271 -34.39 25.59 -37.95
CA TRP A 271 -35.01 26.45 -36.94
C TRP A 271 -36.27 27.19 -37.47
N GLN A 272 -36.32 27.53 -38.76
CA GLN A 272 -37.56 28.01 -39.39
C GLN A 272 -38.66 26.95 -39.41
N SER A 273 -38.31 25.67 -39.63
CA SER A 273 -39.29 24.56 -39.59
C SER A 273 -39.83 24.28 -38.18
N LEU A 274 -39.06 24.63 -37.15
CA LEU A 274 -39.46 24.56 -35.75
C LEU A 274 -40.22 25.82 -35.27
N ASN A 275 -40.58 26.73 -36.19
CA ASN A 275 -41.19 28.03 -35.90
C ASN A 275 -40.36 28.94 -34.96
N LEU A 276 -39.05 28.72 -34.85
CA LEU A 276 -38.15 29.54 -34.03
C LEU A 276 -37.74 30.84 -34.73
N LEU A 277 -37.86 30.87 -36.05
CA LEU A 277 -37.55 32.01 -36.89
C LEU A 277 -38.72 32.26 -37.87
N PRO A 278 -39.13 33.52 -38.11
CA PRO A 278 -40.18 33.80 -39.09
C PRO A 278 -39.77 33.37 -40.50
N LEU A 279 -40.75 32.89 -41.28
CA LEU A 279 -40.57 32.49 -42.67
C LEU A 279 -40.48 33.74 -43.59
N ALA A 280 -39.28 33.97 -44.15
CA ALA A 280 -38.89 34.94 -45.21
C ALA A 280 -38.74 36.43 -44.82
N ASN A 281 -37.81 37.27 -45.34
CA ASN A 281 -37.15 37.40 -46.67
C ASN A 281 -35.62 37.74 -46.64
N GLU A 282 -34.97 37.60 -47.80
CA GLU A 282 -33.54 37.87 -48.20
C GLU A 282 -32.91 39.20 -47.71
N ILE A 283 -31.58 39.28 -47.43
CA ILE A 283 -30.47 39.91 -48.22
C ILE A 283 -29.25 40.09 -47.25
N PRO A 284 -27.93 40.17 -47.63
CA PRO A 284 -27.07 39.40 -48.54
C PRO A 284 -25.79 38.81 -47.86
N LEU A 285 -25.33 37.62 -48.26
CA LEU A 285 -23.99 37.13 -47.90
C LEU A 285 -22.94 37.76 -48.83
N ASN A 286 -22.07 38.63 -48.29
CA ASN A 286 -20.88 39.11 -48.98
C ASN A 286 -19.82 38.00 -49.01
N THR A 287 -19.56 37.45 -50.19
CA THR A 287 -18.40 36.60 -50.47
C THR A 287 -17.14 37.45 -50.66
N PRO A 288 -15.98 36.92 -50.26
CA PRO A 288 -14.86 36.92 -51.20
C PRO A 288 -14.48 35.49 -51.57
N SER A 289 -14.44 35.29 -52.88
CA SER A 289 -14.07 34.09 -53.60
C SER A 289 -12.63 33.65 -53.31
N MET A 290 -12.45 32.35 -53.07
CA MET A 290 -11.20 31.64 -53.32
C MET A 290 -11.05 31.44 -54.84
N THR A 291 -9.92 31.83 -55.41
CA THR A 291 -9.39 31.21 -56.63
C THR A 291 -8.15 30.42 -56.28
N SER A 292 -8.35 29.10 -56.27
CA SER A 292 -7.33 28.08 -56.38
C SER A 292 -6.49 28.25 -57.65
N SER A 293 -5.21 27.95 -57.57
CA SER A 293 -4.56 27.14 -58.60
C SER A 293 -3.46 26.29 -57.97
N ALA A 294 -3.73 25.00 -57.87
CA ALA A 294 -2.73 23.97 -57.68
C ALA A 294 -2.10 23.64 -59.04
N GLN A 295 -0.79 23.43 -59.10
CA GLN A 295 -0.16 22.66 -60.17
C GLN A 295 1.17 22.03 -59.72
N ALA A 296 1.07 20.73 -59.42
CA ALA A 296 1.88 19.63 -59.94
C ALA A 296 3.42 19.73 -60.04
N ALA A 297 4.04 18.82 -59.27
CA ALA A 297 4.96 17.76 -59.73
C ALA A 297 6.48 17.99 -59.83
N LYS A 298 7.18 16.94 -59.33
CA LYS A 298 8.46 16.30 -59.74
C LYS A 298 9.71 16.46 -58.86
N ASP A 299 10.09 15.28 -58.35
CA ASP A 299 11.36 14.56 -58.50
C ASP A 299 12.72 15.15 -58.06
N ASP A 300 13.36 14.31 -57.24
CA ASP A 300 14.74 13.82 -57.33
C ASP A 300 15.92 14.53 -56.66
N ASN A 301 16.52 13.72 -55.76
CA ASN A 301 17.93 13.37 -55.63
C ASN A 301 18.89 14.17 -54.74
N LEU A 302 19.28 13.44 -53.68
CA LEU A 302 20.64 12.99 -53.32
C LEU A 302 21.75 14.00 -53.01
N ALA A 303 22.21 13.86 -51.76
CA ALA A 303 23.60 13.82 -51.30
C ALA A 303 24.36 15.14 -51.15
N ILE A 304 25.35 15.33 -50.26
CA ILE A 304 25.95 14.73 -49.04
C ILE A 304 27.08 15.78 -48.68
N VAL A 305 27.48 15.91 -47.39
CA VAL A 305 28.67 16.61 -46.80
C VAL A 305 28.74 18.16 -46.91
N ALA A 306 29.22 18.95 -45.92
CA ALA A 306 29.83 18.70 -44.60
C ALA A 306 29.80 19.99 -43.75
N GLU A 307 29.78 19.83 -42.42
CA GLU A 307 30.44 20.63 -41.34
C GLU A 307 30.22 22.18 -41.28
N GLU A 308 29.86 22.80 -40.16
CA GLU A 308 30.51 22.76 -38.84
C GLU A 308 29.55 23.07 -37.66
N GLU A 309 30.07 22.73 -36.49
CA GLU A 309 29.54 22.69 -35.13
C GLU A 309 28.84 23.97 -34.60
N THR A 310 27.80 23.77 -33.80
CA THR A 310 27.71 24.41 -32.47
C THR A 310 26.75 23.62 -31.59
N SER A 311 27.31 23.06 -30.52
CA SER A 311 26.61 22.27 -29.52
C SER A 311 25.61 23.12 -28.73
N GLN A 312 24.33 22.77 -28.77
CA GLN A 312 23.40 23.05 -27.68
C GLN A 312 22.64 21.77 -27.30
N VAL A 313 22.76 21.47 -26.01
CA VAL A 313 22.24 20.30 -25.32
C VAL A 313 20.72 20.34 -25.31
N ILE A 314 20.08 19.41 -26.02
CA ILE A 314 18.66 19.08 -25.86
C ILE A 314 18.60 17.87 -24.92
N PRO A 315 17.82 17.90 -23.83
CA PRO A 315 17.72 16.76 -22.92
C PRO A 315 17.07 15.59 -23.68
N LYS A 316 17.75 14.44 -23.68
CA LYS A 316 17.21 13.17 -24.17
C LYS A 316 15.90 12.87 -23.41
N LYS A 317 14.77 12.97 -24.11
CA LYS A 317 13.55 12.25 -23.73
C LYS A 317 13.93 10.78 -23.55
N SER A 318 13.88 10.31 -22.31
CA SER A 318 13.90 8.89 -22.00
C SER A 318 12.80 8.23 -22.81
N VAL A 319 13.17 7.27 -23.65
CA VAL A 319 12.23 6.32 -24.24
C VAL A 319 11.58 5.59 -23.07
N LEU A 320 10.37 6.00 -22.71
CA LEU A 320 9.49 5.25 -21.85
C LEU A 320 9.28 3.91 -22.55
N LYS A 321 9.98 2.87 -22.07
CA LYS A 321 9.54 1.50 -22.33
C LYS A 321 8.08 1.45 -21.89
N ASP A 322 7.22 1.08 -22.82
CA ASP A 322 5.81 0.80 -22.61
C ASP A 322 5.69 -0.28 -21.51
N GLN A 323 5.71 0.15 -20.25
CA GLN A 323 5.55 -0.72 -19.09
C GLN A 323 4.07 -1.07 -19.06
N ARG A 324 3.70 -2.13 -19.77
CA ARG A 324 2.41 -2.79 -19.61
C ARG A 324 2.37 -3.39 -18.20
N LEU A 325 1.99 -2.56 -17.24
CA LEU A 325 1.77 -2.96 -15.86
C LEU A 325 0.49 -3.80 -15.79
N MET A 326 0.62 -5.05 -15.36
CA MET A 326 -0.51 -5.96 -15.17
C MET A 326 -0.77 -6.12 -13.68
N ARG A 327 -1.94 -5.67 -13.21
CA ARG A 327 -2.37 -5.86 -11.83
C ARG A 327 -2.79 -7.32 -11.62
N VAL A 328 -2.07 -8.03 -10.76
CA VAL A 328 -2.38 -9.43 -10.40
C VAL A 328 -2.82 -9.49 -8.93
N PRO A 329 -3.98 -10.08 -8.62
CA PRO A 329 -4.38 -10.30 -7.23
C PRO A 329 -3.34 -11.13 -6.47
N ALA A 330 -3.01 -10.73 -5.24
CA ALA A 330 -1.96 -11.35 -4.44
C ALA A 330 -2.12 -12.88 -4.28
N TYR A 331 -3.37 -13.36 -4.11
CA TYR A 331 -3.65 -14.78 -3.94
C TYR A 331 -3.20 -15.65 -5.13
N ARG A 332 -3.13 -15.10 -6.35
CA ARG A 332 -2.66 -15.84 -7.54
C ARG A 332 -1.15 -16.04 -7.51
N LEU A 333 -0.41 -15.06 -7.00
CA LEU A 333 1.03 -15.20 -6.77
C LEU A 333 1.29 -16.23 -5.66
N ASP A 334 0.48 -16.23 -4.60
CA ASP A 334 0.58 -17.25 -3.54
C ASP A 334 0.32 -18.67 -4.07
N GLU A 335 -0.68 -18.84 -4.94
CA GLU A 335 -0.96 -20.13 -5.61
C GLU A 335 0.21 -20.58 -6.50
N MET A 336 0.80 -19.65 -7.26
CA MET A 336 1.98 -19.92 -8.09
C MET A 336 3.19 -20.35 -7.25
N VAL A 337 3.43 -19.68 -6.11
CA VAL A 337 4.50 -20.06 -5.17
C VAL A 337 4.24 -21.45 -4.56
N ASN A 338 2.98 -21.79 -4.27
CA ASN A 338 2.64 -23.12 -3.79
C ASN A 338 2.89 -24.21 -4.84
N GLN A 339 2.48 -23.98 -6.09
CA GLN A 339 2.71 -24.91 -7.20
C GLN A 339 4.21 -25.09 -7.47
N LEU A 340 4.97 -24.01 -7.41
CA LEU A 340 6.42 -24.05 -7.53
C LEU A 340 7.06 -24.83 -6.35
N GLY A 341 6.53 -24.67 -5.14
CA GLY A 341 6.92 -25.49 -4.00
C GLY A 341 6.67 -26.99 -4.26
N GLU A 342 5.54 -27.35 -4.88
CA GLU A 342 5.26 -28.74 -5.30
C GLU A 342 6.19 -29.22 -6.41
N LEU A 343 6.57 -28.34 -7.33
CA LEU A 343 7.53 -28.65 -8.38
C LEU A 343 8.92 -28.94 -7.80
N LEU A 344 9.39 -28.15 -6.83
CA LEU A 344 10.63 -28.39 -6.10
C LEU A 344 10.63 -29.73 -5.36
N ILE A 345 9.48 -30.10 -4.78
CA ILE A 345 9.32 -31.41 -4.17
C ILE A 345 9.47 -32.51 -5.23
N ALA A 346 8.79 -32.37 -6.38
CA ALA A 346 8.85 -33.34 -7.46
C ALA A 346 10.24 -33.49 -8.08
N THR A 347 11.00 -32.41 -8.24
CA THR A 347 12.40 -32.46 -8.72
C THR A 347 13.32 -33.14 -7.70
N ALA A 348 13.16 -32.83 -6.41
CA ALA A 348 13.88 -33.52 -5.34
C ALA A 348 13.56 -35.03 -5.32
N THR A 349 12.30 -35.42 -5.60
CA THR A 349 11.92 -36.84 -5.80
C THR A 349 12.68 -37.47 -6.93
N MET A 350 12.70 -36.79 -8.07
CA MET A 350 13.34 -37.28 -9.27
C MET A 350 14.84 -37.48 -9.02
N GLN A 351 15.50 -36.52 -8.39
CA GLN A 351 16.92 -36.59 -8.07
C GLN A 351 17.25 -37.73 -7.11
N SER A 352 16.40 -37.96 -6.08
CA SER A 352 16.56 -39.09 -5.15
C SER A 352 16.40 -40.44 -5.84
N LEU A 353 15.44 -40.60 -6.76
CA LEU A 353 15.26 -41.85 -7.52
C LEU A 353 16.40 -42.09 -8.50
N ILE A 354 16.95 -41.02 -9.09
CA ILE A 354 18.05 -41.11 -10.06
C ILE A 354 19.37 -41.48 -9.39
N GLN A 355 19.64 -40.94 -8.20
CA GLN A 355 20.81 -41.36 -7.41
C GLN A 355 20.81 -42.88 -7.15
N GLN A 356 19.64 -43.49 -6.97
CA GLN A 356 19.52 -44.94 -6.79
C GLN A 356 19.69 -45.73 -8.11
N SER A 357 19.42 -45.10 -9.25
CA SER A 357 19.49 -45.74 -10.58
C SER A 357 20.91 -45.81 -11.17
N GLY A 358 21.83 -44.94 -10.73
CA GLY A 358 23.21 -44.88 -11.23
C GLY A 358 23.38 -44.37 -12.67
N ASN A 359 22.34 -43.78 -13.28
CA ASN A 359 22.38 -43.27 -14.65
C ASN A 359 22.87 -41.81 -14.73
N THR A 360 24.11 -41.61 -15.18
CA THR A 360 24.75 -40.30 -15.25
C THR A 360 24.06 -39.29 -16.17
N ALA A 361 23.60 -39.72 -17.36
CA ALA A 361 22.94 -38.83 -18.31
C ALA A 361 21.57 -38.33 -17.79
N LEU A 362 20.88 -39.18 -17.04
CA LEU A 362 19.62 -38.82 -16.37
C LEU A 362 19.89 -37.84 -15.21
N SER A 363 21.00 -38.02 -14.48
CA SER A 363 21.43 -37.10 -13.43
C SER A 363 21.72 -35.70 -13.96
N GLU A 364 22.47 -35.59 -15.06
CA GLU A 364 22.76 -34.30 -15.71
C GLU A 364 21.46 -33.60 -16.17
N THR A 365 20.51 -34.35 -16.73
CA THR A 365 19.22 -33.79 -17.19
C THR A 365 18.40 -33.25 -16.03
N VAL A 366 18.37 -33.96 -14.90
CA VAL A 366 17.61 -33.51 -13.72
C VAL A 366 18.30 -32.37 -12.98
N GLU A 367 19.62 -32.31 -12.99
CA GLU A 367 20.35 -31.14 -12.51
C GLU A 367 20.00 -29.89 -13.34
N HIS A 368 19.87 -30.02 -14.66
CA HIS A 368 19.40 -28.93 -15.51
C HIS A 368 17.95 -28.51 -15.22
N ILE A 369 17.05 -29.47 -14.96
CA ILE A 369 15.68 -29.18 -14.54
C ILE A 369 15.68 -28.44 -13.20
N GLN A 370 16.50 -28.86 -12.23
CA GLN A 370 16.60 -28.21 -10.94
C GLN A 370 17.02 -26.74 -11.09
N GLN A 371 18.03 -26.48 -11.92
CA GLN A 371 18.47 -25.11 -12.21
C GLN A 371 17.35 -24.24 -12.81
N LEU A 372 16.56 -24.78 -13.76
CA LEU A 372 15.43 -24.05 -14.32
C LEU A 372 14.32 -23.78 -13.28
N VAL A 373 14.09 -24.72 -12.37
CA VAL A 373 13.13 -24.53 -11.27
C VAL A 373 13.62 -23.47 -10.29
N ASP A 374 14.92 -23.43 -9.97
CA ASP A 374 15.53 -22.40 -9.13
C ASP A 374 15.44 -21.01 -9.79
N ASP A 375 15.64 -20.92 -11.11
CA ASP A 375 15.48 -19.67 -11.88
C ASP A 375 14.02 -19.17 -11.89
N ILE A 376 13.06 -20.08 -12.10
CA ILE A 376 11.62 -19.78 -12.00
C ILE A 376 11.29 -19.33 -10.58
N GLN A 377 11.91 -19.94 -9.57
CA GLN A 377 11.72 -19.54 -8.18
C GLN A 377 12.23 -18.13 -7.90
N GLY A 378 13.45 -17.81 -8.33
CA GLY A 378 13.98 -16.45 -8.19
C GLY A 378 13.05 -15.42 -8.84
N THR A 379 12.55 -15.73 -10.05
CA THR A 379 11.62 -14.86 -10.77
C THR A 379 10.27 -14.74 -10.05
N ALA A 380 9.72 -15.84 -9.54
CA ALA A 380 8.46 -15.86 -8.79
C ALA A 380 8.55 -15.02 -7.50
N LEU A 381 9.69 -15.09 -6.81
CA LEU A 381 9.95 -14.27 -5.62
C LEU A 381 10.02 -12.79 -6.00
N GLN A 382 10.72 -12.41 -7.07
CA GLN A 382 10.78 -11.03 -7.55
C GLN A 382 9.40 -10.45 -7.88
N LEU A 383 8.48 -11.25 -8.45
CA LEU A 383 7.12 -10.83 -8.74
C LEU A 383 6.28 -10.53 -7.48
N ARG A 384 6.69 -11.02 -6.30
CA ARG A 384 6.03 -10.80 -5.01
C ARG A 384 6.65 -9.65 -4.20
N MET A 385 7.83 -9.19 -4.61
CA MET A 385 8.54 -8.12 -3.92
C MET A 385 7.83 -6.79 -4.10
N VAL A 386 7.80 -6.01 -3.03
CA VAL A 386 7.29 -4.65 -2.98
C VAL A 386 8.33 -3.79 -2.29
N GLN A 387 8.47 -2.55 -2.71
CA GLN A 387 9.38 -1.60 -2.07
C GLN A 387 8.88 -1.27 -0.66
N ILE A 388 9.78 -1.31 0.32
CA ILE A 388 9.44 -0.97 1.72
C ILE A 388 9.11 0.52 1.90
N GLY A 389 9.50 1.36 0.94
CA GLY A 389 9.35 2.82 0.95
C GLY A 389 7.93 3.29 1.20
N GLU A 390 6.91 2.63 0.65
CA GLU A 390 5.51 2.98 0.91
C GLU A 390 5.17 2.88 2.41
N THR A 391 5.69 1.87 3.09
CA THR A 391 5.52 1.70 4.54
C THR A 391 6.32 2.74 5.33
N PHE A 392 7.54 3.04 4.89
CA PHE A 392 8.36 4.08 5.53
C PHE A 392 7.76 5.48 5.39
N ASN A 393 7.13 5.77 4.25
CA ASN A 393 6.48 7.06 4.02
C ASN A 393 5.31 7.30 4.97
N ARG A 394 4.55 6.26 5.33
CA ARG A 394 3.49 6.34 6.35
C ARG A 394 4.04 6.74 7.73
N PHE A 395 5.29 6.38 8.05
CA PHE A 395 5.91 6.77 9.31
C PHE A 395 6.24 8.27 9.38
N ASN A 396 6.38 9.00 8.27
CA ASN A 396 6.55 10.46 8.31
C ASN A 396 5.43 11.13 9.10
N ARG A 397 4.19 10.72 8.81
CA ARG A 397 3.01 11.25 9.49
C ARG A 397 2.94 10.84 10.96
N VAL A 398 3.14 9.54 11.23
CA VAL A 398 3.08 9.00 12.59
C VAL A 398 4.12 9.67 13.50
N VAL A 399 5.34 9.87 12.98
CA VAL A 399 6.41 10.58 13.70
C VAL A 399 6.04 12.03 13.93
N ARG A 400 5.43 12.72 12.97
CA ARG A 400 4.98 14.10 13.14
C ARG A 400 3.91 14.23 14.23
N ASP A 401 2.88 13.41 14.18
CA ASP A 401 1.76 13.45 15.14
C ASP A 401 2.23 13.13 16.57
N ILE A 402 3.08 12.12 16.72
CA ILE A 402 3.64 11.75 18.03
C ILE A 402 4.60 12.86 18.53
N ALA A 403 5.44 13.42 17.66
CA ALA A 403 6.36 14.49 18.04
C ALA A 403 5.62 15.73 18.57
N ALA A 404 4.52 16.11 17.90
CA ALA A 404 3.65 17.19 18.34
C ALA A 404 3.01 16.88 19.71
N SER A 405 2.50 15.66 19.91
CA SER A 405 1.88 15.26 21.19
C SER A 405 2.85 15.26 22.38
N LEU A 406 4.14 14.97 22.13
CA LEU A 406 5.19 14.93 23.14
C LEU A 406 5.90 16.27 23.34
N GLY A 407 5.64 17.26 22.48
CA GLY A 407 6.35 18.54 22.47
C GLY A 407 7.84 18.40 22.13
N LYS A 408 8.19 17.47 21.22
CA LYS A 408 9.57 17.23 20.78
C LYS A 408 9.72 17.65 19.31
N ASP A 409 10.87 18.21 18.95
CA ASP A 409 11.24 18.51 17.56
C ASP A 409 12.08 17.35 17.02
N ILE A 410 11.56 16.61 16.03
CA ILE A 410 12.13 15.36 15.53
C ILE A 410 12.13 15.38 14.01
N ARG A 411 13.29 15.09 13.41
CA ARG A 411 13.46 14.87 11.98
C ARG A 411 13.55 13.39 11.69
N LEU A 412 12.71 12.92 10.75
CA LEU A 412 12.79 11.58 10.19
C LEU A 412 13.74 11.56 8.99
N GLN A 413 14.67 10.61 8.97
CA GLN A 413 15.53 10.33 7.82
C GLN A 413 15.29 8.91 7.36
N ILE A 414 14.91 8.74 6.10
CA ILE A 414 14.65 7.43 5.50
C ILE A 414 15.74 7.14 4.48
N GLU A 415 16.38 5.97 4.59
CA GLU A 415 17.39 5.48 3.65
C GLU A 415 17.01 4.09 3.15
N GLY A 416 17.28 3.79 1.87
CA GLY A 416 16.97 2.48 1.31
C GLY A 416 15.48 2.17 1.17
N ALA A 417 14.64 3.20 0.95
CA ALA A 417 13.20 3.05 0.71
C ALA A 417 12.90 2.18 -0.52
N GLU A 418 13.84 2.11 -1.46
CA GLU A 418 13.81 1.28 -2.66
C GLU A 418 14.06 -0.22 -2.38
N THR A 419 14.45 -0.59 -1.15
CA THR A 419 14.70 -1.98 -0.79
C THR A 419 13.44 -2.82 -0.95
N GLU A 420 13.58 -3.92 -1.67
CA GLU A 420 12.49 -4.84 -2.02
C GLU A 420 12.31 -5.90 -0.92
N LEU A 421 11.06 -6.05 -0.46
CA LEU A 421 10.67 -7.03 0.56
C LEU A 421 9.37 -7.73 0.14
N ASP A 422 9.19 -8.98 0.55
CA ASP A 422 7.96 -9.73 0.32
C ASP A 422 6.74 -9.01 0.88
N LYS A 423 5.68 -8.84 0.07
CA LYS A 423 4.46 -8.13 0.48
C LYS A 423 3.88 -8.62 1.82
N SER A 424 3.86 -9.93 2.05
CA SER A 424 3.31 -10.50 3.30
C SER A 424 4.19 -10.23 4.52
N MET A 425 5.48 -9.92 4.29
CA MET A 425 6.39 -9.47 5.32
C MET A 425 6.20 -7.98 5.59
N VAL A 426 6.04 -7.15 4.55
CA VAL A 426 5.74 -5.72 4.67
C VAL A 426 4.49 -5.48 5.53
N GLU A 427 3.42 -6.23 5.28
CA GLU A 427 2.17 -6.10 6.05
C GLU A 427 2.35 -6.48 7.53
N ARG A 428 3.16 -7.49 7.84
CA ARG A 428 3.37 -7.96 9.22
C ARG A 428 4.45 -7.22 9.99
N ILE A 429 5.39 -6.59 9.30
CA ILE A 429 6.50 -5.84 9.92
C ILE A 429 6.10 -4.42 10.32
N SER A 430 5.05 -3.87 9.69
CA SER A 430 4.55 -2.52 9.95
C SER A 430 4.27 -2.26 11.44
N ASP A 431 3.54 -3.17 12.11
CA ASP A 431 3.20 -3.06 13.53
C ASP A 431 4.45 -3.06 14.44
N PRO A 432 5.39 -4.03 14.33
CA PRO A 432 6.67 -3.99 15.04
C PRO A 432 7.47 -2.70 14.86
N LEU A 433 7.59 -2.21 13.62
CA LEU A 433 8.33 -0.99 13.30
C LEU A 433 7.69 0.23 13.94
N MET A 434 6.36 0.34 13.88
CA MET A 434 5.63 1.43 14.53
C MET A 434 5.92 1.50 16.03
N HIS A 435 6.00 0.34 16.68
CA HIS A 435 6.26 0.28 18.11
C HIS A 435 7.71 0.67 18.45
N LEU A 436 8.68 0.26 17.63
CA LEU A 436 10.09 0.66 17.81
C LEU A 436 10.30 2.16 17.57
N VAL A 437 9.69 2.71 16.52
CA VAL A 437 9.67 4.15 16.23
C VAL A 437 9.08 4.93 17.40
N ARG A 438 7.93 4.50 17.93
CA ARG A 438 7.32 5.15 19.10
C ARG A 438 8.25 5.11 20.32
N ASN A 439 8.88 3.98 20.62
CA ASN A 439 9.79 3.88 21.77
C ASN A 439 11.01 4.79 21.63
N ALA A 440 11.56 4.91 20.42
CA ALA A 440 12.62 5.85 20.12
C ALA A 440 12.18 7.29 20.41
N MET A 441 10.93 7.64 20.07
CA MET A 441 10.37 8.97 20.31
C MET A 441 9.99 9.24 21.76
N ASP A 442 9.33 8.31 22.44
CA ASP A 442 8.84 8.47 23.83
C ASP A 442 10.00 8.49 24.82
N HIS A 443 10.90 7.50 24.73
CA HIS A 443 11.93 7.24 25.72
C HIS A 443 13.36 7.52 25.24
N GLY A 444 13.63 7.33 23.95
CA GLY A 444 14.96 7.55 23.36
C GLY A 444 15.31 9.04 23.28
N LEU A 445 14.56 9.79 22.50
CA LEU A 445 14.80 11.20 22.20
C LEU A 445 14.44 12.10 23.39
N GLU A 446 15.37 12.98 23.77
CA GLU A 446 15.17 13.97 24.82
C GLU A 446 14.35 15.18 24.34
N SER A 447 13.85 16.01 25.26
CA SER A 447 13.20 17.28 24.88
C SER A 447 14.23 18.28 24.31
N PRO A 448 13.82 19.29 23.52
CA PRO A 448 14.75 20.26 22.95
C PRO A 448 15.65 20.94 24.00
N GLU A 449 15.12 21.24 25.19
CA GLU A 449 15.84 21.84 26.31
C GLU A 449 16.90 20.89 26.91
N GLU A 450 16.54 19.62 27.10
CA GLU A 450 17.45 18.58 27.58
C GLU A 450 18.58 18.33 26.57
N ARG A 451 18.27 18.35 25.27
CA ARG A 451 19.24 18.16 24.18
C ARG A 451 20.27 19.28 24.14
N LEU A 452 19.83 20.54 24.20
CA LEU A 452 20.73 21.70 24.24
C LEU A 452 21.63 21.66 25.48
N SER A 453 21.10 21.25 26.63
CA SER A 453 21.87 21.09 27.87
C SER A 453 22.92 19.97 27.76
N ALA A 454 22.67 18.95 26.94
CA ALA A 454 23.61 17.87 26.64
C ALA A 454 24.59 18.20 25.49
N GLY A 455 24.53 19.40 24.91
CA GLY A 455 25.38 19.81 23.78
C GLY A 455 24.97 19.23 22.43
N LYS A 456 23.72 18.75 22.29
CA LYS A 456 23.15 18.22 21.05
C LYS A 456 22.33 19.28 20.32
N THR A 457 21.98 19.02 19.06
CA THR A 457 21.02 19.83 18.28
C THR A 457 19.65 19.81 18.95
N SER A 458 18.89 20.91 18.87
CA SER A 458 17.53 20.98 19.41
C SER A 458 16.58 19.98 18.73
N GLN A 459 16.75 19.79 17.42
CA GLN A 459 16.05 18.79 16.63
C GLN A 459 16.71 17.41 16.80
N GLY A 460 15.92 16.42 17.22
CA GLY A 460 16.32 15.01 17.32
C GLY A 460 16.30 14.32 15.96
N LEU A 461 17.19 13.35 15.76
CA LEU A 461 17.25 12.57 14.53
C LEU A 461 16.75 11.14 14.78
N LEU A 462 15.73 10.75 14.02
CA LEU A 462 15.29 9.36 13.90
C LEU A 462 15.55 8.89 12.47
N SER A 463 16.32 7.82 12.33
CA SER A 463 16.67 7.24 11.04
C SER A 463 16.05 5.85 10.89
N LEU A 464 15.39 5.61 9.76
CA LEU A 464 14.96 4.29 9.32
C LEU A 464 15.76 3.94 8.07
N SER A 465 16.49 2.84 8.09
CA SER A 465 17.22 2.33 6.94
C SER A 465 16.79 0.90 6.60
N ALA A 466 16.80 0.55 5.33
CA ALA A 466 16.67 -0.83 4.87
C ALA A 466 17.74 -1.14 3.82
N TYR A 467 18.31 -2.33 3.86
CA TYR A 467 19.26 -2.79 2.85
C TYR A 467 19.36 -4.32 2.81
N HIS A 468 19.86 -4.86 1.69
CA HIS A 468 20.14 -6.30 1.57
C HIS A 468 21.53 -6.63 2.12
N ASP A 469 21.62 -7.63 2.99
CA ASP A 469 22.88 -8.20 3.49
C ASP A 469 22.82 -9.73 3.54
N SER A 470 23.72 -10.38 2.80
CA SER A 470 23.98 -11.82 2.87
C SER A 470 22.71 -12.69 2.80
N GLY A 471 21.84 -12.43 1.82
CA GLY A 471 20.58 -13.19 1.63
C GLY A 471 19.47 -12.87 2.64
N SER A 472 19.66 -11.82 3.46
CA SER A 472 18.66 -11.27 4.37
C SER A 472 18.38 -9.80 4.03
N ILE A 473 17.24 -9.30 4.47
CA ILE A 473 16.94 -7.88 4.50
C ILE A 473 17.20 -7.39 5.92
N VAL A 474 18.03 -6.36 6.04
CA VAL A 474 18.32 -5.70 7.30
C VAL A 474 17.54 -4.39 7.33
N ILE A 475 16.76 -4.19 8.40
CA ILE A 475 16.05 -2.94 8.68
C ILE A 475 16.61 -2.38 9.97
N GLU A 476 17.08 -1.14 9.95
CA GLU A 476 17.61 -0.47 11.14
C GLU A 476 16.74 0.73 11.52
N ILE A 477 16.51 0.87 12.82
CA ILE A 477 15.83 2.02 13.43
C ILE A 477 16.81 2.63 14.42
N LYS A 478 17.28 3.83 14.12
CA LYS A 478 18.33 4.50 14.87
C LYS A 478 17.88 5.86 15.37
N ASP A 479 18.06 6.11 16.66
CA ASP A 479 17.89 7.43 17.27
C ASP A 479 19.23 8.00 17.74
N ASP A 480 19.32 9.32 17.86
CA ASP A 480 20.45 10.04 18.46
C ASP A 480 20.20 10.49 19.91
N GLY A 481 19.29 9.79 20.59
CA GLY A 481 18.77 10.14 21.91
C GLY A 481 19.72 9.82 23.07
N ARG A 482 19.15 9.64 24.26
CA ARG A 482 19.94 9.43 25.49
C ARG A 482 20.56 8.02 25.59
N GLY A 483 20.14 7.10 24.72
CA GLY A 483 20.51 5.68 24.79
C GLY A 483 19.80 4.95 25.94
N ILE A 484 20.06 3.66 26.06
CA ILE A 484 19.46 2.80 27.09
C ILE A 484 20.15 3.04 28.44
N ASN A 485 19.36 3.30 29.47
CA ASN A 485 19.87 3.38 30.84
C ASN A 485 20.02 1.97 31.45
N ARG A 486 21.16 1.33 31.16
CA ARG A 486 21.51 -0.02 31.63
C ARG A 486 21.35 -0.21 33.14
N LYS A 487 21.69 0.81 33.94
CA LYS A 487 21.53 0.76 35.41
C LYS A 487 20.06 0.64 35.83
N LYS A 488 19.17 1.41 35.19
CA LYS A 488 17.72 1.31 35.44
C LYS A 488 17.16 -0.04 34.96
N VAL A 489 17.59 -0.49 33.78
CA VAL A 489 17.17 -1.78 33.21
C VAL A 489 17.55 -2.94 34.14
N LEU A 490 18.81 -2.99 34.58
CA LEU A 490 19.29 -4.02 35.50
C LEU A 490 18.55 -3.98 36.84
N LYS A 491 18.34 -2.78 37.42
CA LYS A 491 17.58 -2.63 38.68
C LYS A 491 16.16 -3.17 38.55
N LYS A 492 15.44 -2.82 37.47
CA LYS A 492 14.06 -3.27 37.23
C LYS A 492 14.00 -4.77 36.91
N ALA A 493 15.03 -5.33 36.25
CA ALA A 493 15.15 -6.76 35.98
C ALA A 493 15.35 -7.57 37.28
N ILE A 494 16.14 -7.03 38.23
CA ILE A 494 16.33 -7.62 39.55
C ILE A 494 15.04 -7.55 40.38
N GLU A 495 14.33 -6.41 40.37
CA GLU A 495 13.06 -6.23 41.09
C GLU A 495 11.97 -7.18 40.57
N LYS A 496 11.94 -7.44 39.25
CA LYS A 496 11.01 -8.38 38.61
C LYS A 496 11.47 -9.85 38.71
N GLY A 497 12.61 -10.13 39.32
CA GLY A 497 13.14 -11.50 39.49
C GLY A 497 13.60 -12.16 38.19
N ILE A 498 13.86 -11.38 37.13
CA ILE A 498 14.35 -11.88 35.84
C ILE A 498 15.85 -12.21 35.95
N VAL A 499 16.60 -11.45 36.75
CA VAL A 499 18.04 -11.60 36.94
C VAL A 499 18.38 -11.61 38.43
N ASN A 500 19.33 -12.46 38.85
CA ASN A 500 19.83 -12.51 40.21
C ASN A 500 20.75 -11.31 40.53
N LYS A 501 20.71 -10.81 41.78
CA LYS A 501 21.53 -9.66 42.25
C LYS A 501 23.05 -9.80 42.06
N THR A 502 23.54 -11.02 41.87
CA THR A 502 24.95 -11.36 41.74
C THR A 502 25.39 -11.65 40.30
N ALA A 503 24.51 -11.49 39.31
CA ALA A 503 24.87 -11.73 37.92
C ALA A 503 25.68 -10.56 37.37
N GLU A 504 26.91 -10.82 36.93
CA GLU A 504 27.67 -9.91 36.07
C GLU A 504 27.23 -10.15 34.62
N LEU A 505 26.50 -9.19 34.06
CA LEU A 505 26.02 -9.22 32.68
C LEU A 505 26.83 -8.23 31.85
N SER A 506 27.14 -8.62 30.62
CA SER A 506 27.68 -7.71 29.62
C SER A 506 26.63 -6.67 29.21
N ASP A 507 27.09 -5.56 28.65
CA ASP A 507 26.22 -4.47 28.18
C ASP A 507 25.15 -4.97 27.18
N ASN A 508 25.52 -5.89 26.29
CA ASN A 508 24.60 -6.49 25.32
C ASN A 508 23.54 -7.38 26.00
N GLU A 509 23.94 -8.18 26.99
CA GLU A 509 23.00 -9.01 27.75
C GLU A 509 22.02 -8.15 28.55
N ILE A 510 22.45 -7.01 29.08
CA ILE A 510 21.58 -6.05 29.76
C ILE A 510 20.57 -5.46 28.78
N ASP A 511 21.01 -5.07 27.58
CA ASP A 511 20.13 -4.51 26.55
C ASP A 511 19.09 -5.56 26.08
N GLU A 512 19.48 -6.84 25.99
CA GLU A 512 18.56 -7.94 25.66
C GLU A 512 17.43 -8.16 26.68
N LEU A 513 17.61 -7.77 27.95
CA LEU A 513 16.59 -7.89 28.99
C LEU A 513 15.34 -7.06 28.69
N ILE A 514 15.44 -6.05 27.83
CA ILE A 514 14.32 -5.19 27.43
C ILE A 514 13.20 -6.00 26.77
N PHE A 515 13.55 -7.09 26.11
CA PHE A 515 12.61 -7.98 25.43
C PHE A 515 12.06 -9.10 26.34
N ALA A 516 12.44 -9.14 27.62
CA ALA A 516 11.93 -10.16 28.54
C ALA A 516 10.41 -10.01 28.74
N ALA A 517 9.70 -11.13 28.85
CA ALA A 517 8.25 -11.13 29.04
C ALA A 517 7.86 -10.35 30.30
N GLY A 518 6.91 -9.41 30.17
CA GLY A 518 6.48 -8.55 31.27
C GLY A 518 7.49 -7.45 31.66
N PHE A 519 8.58 -7.27 30.89
CA PHE A 519 9.50 -6.15 31.05
C PHE A 519 8.93 -4.89 30.40
N SER A 520 8.00 -4.23 31.10
CA SER A 520 7.63 -2.83 30.82
C SER A 520 8.30 -1.90 31.84
N THR A 521 8.90 -0.83 31.33
CA THR A 521 9.50 0.27 32.12
C THR A 521 8.47 1.28 32.59
N ALA A 522 7.24 1.27 32.07
CA ALA A 522 6.17 2.17 32.51
C ALA A 522 5.54 1.71 33.83
N ASP A 523 5.37 2.64 34.76
CA ASP A 523 4.69 2.41 36.05
C ASP A 523 3.17 2.70 35.96
N GLU A 524 2.71 3.32 34.86
CA GLU A 524 1.29 3.51 34.50
C GLU A 524 0.98 2.95 33.11
N VAL A 525 -0.20 2.36 32.96
CA VAL A 525 -0.74 1.92 31.67
C VAL A 525 -1.24 3.16 30.93
N SER A 526 -0.49 3.65 29.94
CA SER A 526 -0.96 4.74 29.07
C SER A 526 -2.20 4.30 28.29
N ASN A 527 -3.29 5.08 28.42
CA ASN A 527 -4.58 4.87 27.77
C ASN A 527 -4.53 4.89 26.23
N LEU A 528 -3.40 5.30 25.63
CA LEU A 528 -3.24 5.36 24.17
C LEU A 528 -2.85 4.01 23.53
N SER A 529 -2.51 2.99 24.34
CA SER A 529 -2.08 1.68 23.86
C SER A 529 -3.11 0.61 24.20
N GLY A 530 -4.26 0.64 23.52
CA GLY A 530 -5.39 -0.28 23.71
C GLY A 530 -5.12 -1.78 23.43
N ARG A 531 -3.86 -2.23 23.39
CA ARG A 531 -3.50 -3.65 23.25
C ARG A 531 -2.34 -4.14 24.14
N GLY A 532 -1.78 -3.32 25.04
CA GLY A 532 -0.76 -3.81 25.98
C GLY A 532 0.49 -4.40 25.30
N VAL A 533 0.97 -3.76 24.24
CA VAL A 533 2.10 -4.24 23.43
C VAL A 533 3.41 -3.82 24.09
N GLY A 534 4.15 -4.78 24.62
CA GLY A 534 5.52 -4.59 25.12
C GLY A 534 6.57 -4.97 24.07
N MET A 535 7.84 -4.71 24.38
CA MET A 535 8.96 -5.12 23.52
C MET A 535 9.02 -6.64 23.31
N ASP A 536 8.49 -7.43 24.24
CA ASP A 536 8.34 -8.88 24.09
C ASP A 536 7.42 -9.28 22.93
N VAL A 537 6.37 -8.50 22.66
CA VAL A 537 5.48 -8.70 21.50
C VAL A 537 6.22 -8.39 20.20
N VAL A 538 7.03 -7.34 20.17
CA VAL A 538 7.86 -7.02 19.00
C VAL A 538 8.81 -8.19 18.70
N ARG A 539 9.56 -8.68 19.69
CA ARG A 539 10.45 -9.83 19.49
C ARG A 539 9.68 -11.05 18.95
N LYS A 540 8.55 -11.40 19.55
CA LYS A 540 7.72 -12.53 19.09
C LYS A 540 7.23 -12.35 17.65
N ASN A 541 6.83 -11.14 17.27
CA ASN A 541 6.38 -10.86 15.90
C ASN A 541 7.52 -11.00 14.89
N ILE A 542 8.72 -10.48 15.22
CA ILE A 542 9.91 -10.65 14.37
C ILE A 542 10.31 -12.12 14.26
N GLU A 543 10.30 -12.86 15.36
CA GLU A 543 10.60 -14.30 15.36
C GLU A 543 9.55 -15.12 14.61
N ALA A 544 8.27 -14.71 14.63
CA ALA A 544 7.21 -15.32 13.82
C ALA A 544 7.44 -15.11 12.31
N LEU A 545 8.11 -14.02 11.94
CA LEU A 545 8.63 -13.77 10.59
C LEU A 545 9.98 -14.47 10.34
N ARG A 546 10.44 -15.30 11.29
CA ARG A 546 11.76 -15.97 11.29
C ARG A 546 12.93 -15.01 11.19
N GLY A 547 12.71 -13.76 11.59
CA GLY A 547 13.75 -12.78 11.71
C GLY A 547 14.43 -12.81 13.08
N THR A 548 15.49 -12.02 13.20
CA THR A 548 16.12 -11.70 14.48
C THR A 548 16.07 -10.20 14.73
N VAL A 549 16.10 -9.81 16.00
CA VAL A 549 16.20 -8.41 16.41
C VAL A 549 17.34 -8.25 17.41
N HIS A 550 18.21 -7.29 17.13
CA HIS A 550 19.36 -6.91 17.96
C HIS A 550 19.27 -5.45 18.37
N ILE A 551 19.83 -5.14 19.54
CA ILE A 551 19.92 -3.78 20.07
C ILE A 551 21.39 -3.43 20.21
N ALA A 552 21.77 -2.26 19.70
CA ALA A 552 23.04 -1.62 19.98
C ALA A 552 22.74 -0.23 20.54
N SER A 553 23.19 0.06 21.77
CA SER A 553 22.99 1.36 22.39
C SER A 553 24.27 1.90 22.98
N VAL A 554 24.48 3.22 22.84
CA VAL A 554 25.59 3.92 23.46
C VAL A 554 25.03 5.09 24.27
N PRO A 555 25.29 5.16 25.59
CA PRO A 555 24.80 6.25 26.43
C PRO A 555 25.14 7.62 25.83
N SER A 556 24.14 8.50 25.81
CA SER A 556 24.20 9.86 25.24
C SER A 556 24.46 9.95 23.73
N LYS A 557 24.57 8.82 23.01
CA LYS A 557 24.68 8.80 21.53
C LYS A 557 23.48 8.15 20.83
N GLY A 558 22.58 7.53 21.59
CA GLY A 558 21.32 6.98 21.10
C GLY A 558 21.30 5.44 21.03
N THR A 559 20.27 4.91 20.38
CA THR A 559 20.03 3.47 20.26
C THR A 559 19.79 3.08 18.80
N THR A 560 20.17 1.87 18.45
CA THR A 560 19.92 1.26 17.13
C THR A 560 19.29 -0.11 17.35
N PHE A 561 18.09 -0.28 16.81
CA PHE A 561 17.44 -1.58 16.67
C PHE A 561 17.72 -2.10 15.27
N GLN A 562 18.30 -3.28 15.16
CA GLN A 562 18.61 -3.93 13.90
C GLN A 562 17.76 -5.18 13.77
N LEU A 563 16.92 -5.23 12.73
CA LEU A 563 16.04 -6.35 12.43
C LEU A 563 16.60 -7.05 11.20
N ARG A 564 16.85 -8.36 11.29
CA ARG A 564 17.30 -9.18 10.16
C ARG A 564 16.19 -10.13 9.77
N LEU A 565 15.67 -9.99 8.56
CA LEU A 565 14.54 -10.77 8.05
C LEU A 565 15.00 -11.61 6.84
N PRO A 566 14.51 -12.85 6.68
CA PRO A 566 14.82 -13.66 5.49
C PRO A 566 14.17 -13.06 4.24
N LEU A 567 14.75 -13.27 3.05
CA LEU A 567 14.16 -12.83 1.78
C LEU A 567 12.81 -13.50 1.47
N THR A 568 12.59 -14.72 1.95
CA THR A 568 11.34 -15.46 1.76
C THR A 568 10.96 -16.26 3.01
N LEU A 569 9.65 -16.36 3.26
CA LEU A 569 9.10 -17.12 4.36
C LEU A 569 8.79 -18.59 4.00
N ALA A 570 8.81 -18.92 2.71
CA ALA A 570 8.41 -20.24 2.24
C ALA A 570 9.52 -21.29 2.43
N ILE A 571 10.79 -20.90 2.37
CA ILE A 571 11.93 -21.83 2.39
C ILE A 571 12.65 -21.74 3.74
N ILE A 572 13.13 -22.88 4.25
CA ILE A 572 14.09 -22.92 5.36
C ILE A 572 15.29 -23.78 5.01
N ASP A 573 16.43 -23.38 5.54
CA ASP A 573 17.56 -24.28 5.71
C ASP A 573 17.32 -25.10 6.98
N GLY A 574 17.15 -26.39 6.77
CA GLY A 574 16.86 -27.37 7.80
C GLY A 574 18.05 -28.26 8.08
N PHE A 575 18.11 -28.77 9.31
CA PHE A 575 18.94 -29.86 9.73
C PHE A 575 18.03 -31.07 9.97
N MET A 576 18.10 -32.05 9.07
CA MET A 576 17.20 -33.18 9.04
C MET A 576 17.71 -34.30 9.95
N VAL A 577 16.81 -34.82 10.77
CA VAL A 577 17.06 -35.88 11.75
C VAL A 577 15.96 -36.93 11.68
N ARG A 578 16.27 -38.14 12.11
CA ARG A 578 15.33 -39.27 12.15
C ARG A 578 15.14 -39.74 13.59
N VAL A 579 13.89 -40.00 13.94
CA VAL A 579 13.46 -40.58 15.21
C VAL A 579 12.46 -41.68 14.89
N ALA A 580 12.80 -42.91 15.22
CA ALA A 580 12.11 -44.11 14.74
C ALA A 580 12.00 -44.12 13.20
N GLU A 581 10.78 -44.19 12.68
CA GLU A 581 10.48 -44.10 11.24
C GLU A 581 10.15 -42.66 10.79
N SER A 582 10.05 -41.72 11.72
CA SER A 582 9.64 -40.34 11.44
C SER A 582 10.85 -39.44 11.18
N LYS A 583 10.72 -38.55 10.20
CA LYS A 583 11.73 -37.55 9.84
C LYS A 583 11.31 -36.19 10.37
N PHE A 584 12.26 -35.50 10.99
CA PHE A 584 12.08 -34.17 11.55
C PHE A 584 13.10 -33.20 10.97
N VAL A 585 12.72 -31.93 10.86
CA VAL A 585 13.59 -30.85 10.39
C VAL A 585 13.74 -29.82 11.49
N ILE A 586 14.98 -29.52 11.87
CA ILE A 586 15.32 -28.47 12.82
C ILE A 586 15.84 -27.27 12.02
N PRO A 587 15.33 -26.04 12.20
CA PRO A 587 15.92 -24.87 11.54
C PRO A 587 17.43 -24.76 11.81
N LEU A 588 18.24 -24.69 10.76
CA LEU A 588 19.71 -24.80 10.86
C LEU A 588 20.31 -23.69 11.73
N ASN A 589 19.74 -22.48 11.65
CA ASN A 589 20.14 -21.33 12.47
C ASN A 589 19.97 -21.52 13.99
N LEU A 590 19.19 -22.53 14.42
CA LEU A 590 18.99 -22.87 15.82
C LEU A 590 19.91 -24.01 16.28
N VAL A 591 20.60 -24.68 15.36
CA VAL A 591 21.54 -25.77 15.65
C VAL A 591 22.92 -25.19 15.99
N THR A 592 23.48 -25.57 17.14
CA THR A 592 24.82 -25.14 17.57
C THR A 592 25.87 -26.21 17.28
N GLU A 593 25.63 -27.45 17.72
CA GLU A 593 26.54 -28.57 17.46
C GLU A 593 25.78 -29.92 17.57
N CYS A 594 26.37 -30.97 17.02
CA CYS A 594 25.87 -32.34 17.12
C CYS A 594 26.91 -33.20 17.85
N ILE A 595 26.46 -33.97 18.83
CA ILE A 595 27.31 -34.86 19.62
C ILE A 595 26.70 -36.26 19.68
N GLU A 596 27.54 -37.28 19.85
CA GLU A 596 27.07 -38.65 20.08
C GLU A 596 26.58 -38.78 21.54
N LEU A 597 25.46 -39.46 21.76
CA LEU A 597 24.92 -39.70 23.10
C LEU A 597 25.83 -40.70 23.84
N PRO A 598 26.39 -40.35 25.02
CA PRO A 598 27.20 -41.27 25.80
C PRO A 598 26.40 -42.50 26.28
N GLU A 599 27.01 -43.69 26.25
CA GLU A 599 26.33 -44.95 26.62
C GLU A 599 25.79 -44.97 28.06
N ASP A 600 26.45 -44.27 28.99
CA ASP A 600 26.08 -44.20 30.41
C ASP A 600 24.73 -43.49 30.62
N ILE A 601 24.48 -42.46 29.81
CA ILE A 601 23.26 -41.65 29.83
C ILE A 601 22.13 -42.38 29.08
N SER A 602 22.47 -43.13 28.02
CA SER A 602 21.48 -43.91 27.25
C SER A 602 20.75 -44.98 28.08
N LYS A 603 21.31 -45.43 29.21
CA LYS A 603 20.71 -46.47 30.08
C LYS A 603 19.94 -45.89 31.28
N SER A 604 20.27 -44.66 31.69
CA SER A 604 19.61 -43.96 32.79
C SER A 604 18.52 -43.04 32.24
N GLN A 605 17.29 -43.54 32.15
CA GLN A 605 16.11 -42.71 31.81
C GLN A 605 15.80 -41.64 32.89
N ALA A 606 16.53 -41.62 34.00
CA ALA A 606 16.26 -40.77 35.16
C ALA A 606 16.92 -39.38 35.09
N THR A 607 17.95 -39.19 34.26
CA THR A 607 18.73 -37.95 34.21
C THR A 607 18.58 -37.25 32.87
N ALA A 608 17.82 -36.16 32.83
CA ALA A 608 17.60 -35.33 31.63
C ALA A 608 18.68 -34.24 31.46
N PHE A 609 19.89 -34.49 31.96
CA PHE A 609 21.03 -33.58 31.95
C PHE A 609 22.32 -34.28 31.60
N MET A 610 23.17 -33.57 30.86
CA MET A 610 24.55 -33.99 30.62
C MET A 610 25.51 -32.82 30.82
N ASN A 611 26.73 -33.12 31.23
CA ASN A 611 27.79 -32.12 31.25
C ASN A 611 28.42 -32.03 29.85
N LEU A 612 28.22 -30.90 29.17
CA LEU A 612 28.84 -30.58 27.89
C LEU A 612 29.94 -29.54 28.11
N ARG A 613 31.21 -29.98 28.13
CA ARG A 613 32.40 -29.14 28.30
C ARG A 613 32.37 -28.19 29.52
N GLY A 614 31.78 -28.63 30.62
CA GLY A 614 31.67 -27.85 31.87
C GLY A 614 30.31 -27.16 32.07
N GLU A 615 29.44 -27.15 31.05
CA GLU A 615 28.08 -26.61 31.14
C GLU A 615 27.04 -27.73 31.29
N MET A 616 26.06 -27.56 32.19
CA MET A 616 24.93 -28.48 32.30
C MET A 616 23.94 -28.27 31.15
N LEU A 617 23.87 -29.24 30.24
CA LEU A 617 22.96 -29.24 29.12
C LEU A 617 21.72 -30.08 29.46
N PRO A 618 20.52 -29.48 29.60
CA PRO A 618 19.28 -30.24 29.64
C PRO A 618 19.02 -30.85 28.26
N PHE A 619 18.55 -32.10 28.21
CA PHE A 619 18.18 -32.72 26.94
C PHE A 619 16.85 -33.47 27.05
N ILE A 620 16.17 -33.60 25.90
CA ILE A 620 14.91 -34.32 25.77
C ILE A 620 15.01 -35.42 24.72
N PHE A 621 14.32 -36.52 24.99
CA PHE A 621 14.15 -37.63 24.07
C PHE A 621 12.96 -37.34 23.15
N LEU A 622 13.22 -37.12 21.85
CA LEU A 622 12.15 -36.79 20.90
C LEU A 622 11.17 -37.95 20.70
N ASP A 623 11.63 -39.20 20.78
CA ASP A 623 10.78 -40.39 20.73
C ASP A 623 9.78 -40.41 21.90
N GLN A 624 10.23 -40.11 23.11
CA GLN A 624 9.36 -40.03 24.28
C GLN A 624 8.38 -38.85 24.20
N MET A 625 8.86 -37.69 23.77
CA MET A 625 8.04 -36.48 23.69
C MET A 625 6.89 -36.64 22.69
N PHE A 626 7.17 -37.19 21.51
CA PHE A 626 6.16 -37.43 20.47
C PHE A 626 5.48 -38.80 20.60
N GLN A 627 5.72 -39.54 21.69
CA GLN A 627 5.15 -40.86 21.97
C GLN A 627 5.37 -41.86 20.81
N LEU A 628 6.54 -41.79 20.18
CA LEU A 628 6.93 -42.65 19.07
C LEU A 628 7.45 -43.98 19.58
N SER A 629 7.26 -45.03 18.78
CA SER A 629 7.85 -46.35 19.02
C SER A 629 9.37 -46.22 19.15
N THR A 630 9.92 -46.65 20.27
CA THR A 630 11.36 -46.57 20.54
C THR A 630 12.11 -47.45 19.54
N ALA A 631 13.02 -46.87 18.75
CA ALA A 631 13.91 -47.64 17.91
C ALA A 631 14.78 -48.57 18.78
N LYS A 632 14.78 -49.87 18.48
CA LYS A 632 15.64 -50.84 19.16
C LYS A 632 17.06 -50.78 18.59
N GLN A 633 18.02 -50.43 19.46
CA GLN A 633 19.48 -50.53 19.31
C GLN A 633 20.12 -49.73 18.16
N GLY A 634 20.87 -48.69 18.55
CA GLY A 634 21.75 -47.90 17.69
C GLY A 634 22.44 -46.80 18.50
N ARG A 635 23.55 -46.25 18.00
CA ARG A 635 24.18 -45.05 18.55
C ARG A 635 23.24 -43.87 18.28
N ARG A 636 22.79 -43.20 19.34
CA ARG A 636 21.93 -42.01 19.25
C ARG A 636 22.80 -40.76 19.24
N SER A 637 22.26 -39.67 18.69
CA SER A 637 22.91 -38.37 18.70
C SER A 637 22.10 -37.37 19.50
N ILE A 638 22.77 -36.37 20.07
CA ILE A 638 22.14 -35.18 20.64
C ILE A 638 22.43 -34.02 19.71
N ILE A 639 21.35 -33.36 19.26
CA ILE A 639 21.44 -32.08 18.58
C ILE A 639 21.34 -30.97 19.62
N VAL A 640 22.40 -30.21 19.78
CA VAL A 640 22.41 -29.05 20.68
C VAL A 640 21.78 -27.89 19.95
N VAL A 641 20.63 -27.45 20.43
CA VAL A 641 19.90 -26.29 19.92
C VAL A 641 19.96 -25.12 20.88
N ARG A 642 19.98 -23.91 20.33
CA ARG A 642 20.00 -22.66 21.11
C ARG A 642 18.85 -21.77 20.68
N TYR A 643 18.15 -21.22 21.68
CA TYR A 643 17.16 -20.17 21.47
C TYR A 643 17.29 -19.12 22.57
N GLY A 644 17.68 -17.90 22.19
CA GLY A 644 18.11 -16.85 23.11
C GLY A 644 19.25 -17.35 24.01
N GLN A 645 19.09 -17.17 25.32
CA GLN A 645 20.06 -17.59 26.34
C GLN A 645 19.95 -19.07 26.75
N HIS A 646 18.97 -19.81 26.22
CA HIS A 646 18.72 -21.19 26.62
C HIS A 646 19.31 -22.17 25.61
N LYS A 647 20.06 -23.17 26.11
CA LYS A 647 20.53 -24.32 25.35
C LYS A 647 19.77 -25.57 25.77
N ALA A 648 19.44 -26.42 24.81
CA ALA A 648 18.87 -27.73 25.07
C ALA A 648 19.41 -28.76 24.08
N GLY A 649 19.47 -30.02 24.50
CA GLY A 649 19.77 -31.16 23.64
C GLY A 649 18.50 -31.85 23.16
N LEU A 650 18.44 -32.20 21.87
CA LEU A 650 17.40 -33.05 21.31
C LEU A 650 18.02 -34.40 20.97
N VAL A 651 17.63 -35.46 21.68
CA VAL A 651 18.11 -36.81 21.40
C VAL A 651 17.35 -37.36 20.19
N VAL A 652 18.10 -37.80 19.19
CA VAL A 652 17.62 -38.35 17.92
C VAL A 652 18.30 -39.70 17.64
N ASP A 653 17.65 -40.54 16.83
CA ASP A 653 18.23 -41.84 16.47
C ASP A 653 19.29 -41.70 15.38
N GLN A 654 19.11 -40.79 14.42
CA GLN A 654 20.07 -40.58 13.35
C GLN A 654 20.05 -39.14 12.81
N VAL A 655 21.21 -38.65 12.41
CA VAL A 655 21.39 -37.37 11.71
C VAL A 655 21.45 -37.63 10.21
N LEU A 656 20.63 -36.92 9.43
CA LEU A 656 20.57 -37.04 7.98
C LEU A 656 21.29 -35.88 7.25
N GLY A 657 21.56 -34.77 7.94
CA GLY A 657 22.37 -33.66 7.45
C GLY A 657 21.57 -32.40 7.11
N GLU A 658 22.19 -31.48 6.38
CA GLU A 658 21.55 -30.25 5.90
C GLU A 658 20.55 -30.56 4.79
N PHE A 659 19.40 -29.87 4.84
CA PHE A 659 18.30 -30.05 3.91
C PHE A 659 17.49 -28.76 3.77
N GLN A 660 17.49 -28.18 2.58
CA GLN A 660 16.68 -27.01 2.27
C GLN A 660 15.26 -27.45 1.88
N THR A 661 14.25 -26.79 2.43
CA THR A 661 12.87 -27.26 2.22
C THR A 661 11.81 -26.19 2.31
N VAL A 662 10.69 -26.41 1.62
CA VAL A 662 9.52 -25.52 1.64
C VAL A 662 8.62 -25.85 2.82
N ILE A 663 8.33 -24.86 3.65
CA ILE A 663 7.42 -24.98 4.78
C ILE A 663 5.98 -24.90 4.29
N LYS A 664 5.24 -25.99 4.48
CA LYS A 664 3.79 -26.00 4.43
C LYS A 664 3.24 -25.82 5.85
N PRO A 665 2.47 -24.73 6.12
CA PRO A 665 1.85 -24.56 7.42
C PRO A 665 0.89 -25.71 7.70
N LEU A 666 0.84 -26.16 8.95
CA LEU A 666 -0.12 -27.16 9.35
C LEU A 666 -1.51 -26.50 9.37
N GLY A 667 -2.50 -27.16 8.76
CA GLY A 667 -3.87 -26.63 8.73
C GLY A 667 -4.44 -26.37 10.13
N LYS A 668 -5.50 -25.56 10.24
CA LYS A 668 -6.10 -25.10 11.51
C LYS A 668 -6.41 -26.21 12.53
N LEU A 669 -6.64 -27.44 12.08
CA LEU A 669 -6.85 -28.61 12.93
C LEU A 669 -5.66 -28.96 13.83
N PHE A 670 -4.44 -28.57 13.43
CA PHE A 670 -3.19 -28.92 14.09
C PHE A 670 -2.55 -27.75 14.85
N GLU A 671 -3.25 -26.62 15.00
CA GLU A 671 -2.76 -25.43 15.69
C GLU A 671 -2.42 -25.70 17.19
N PHE A 672 -3.04 -26.74 17.76
CA PHE A 672 -2.80 -27.20 19.13
C PHE A 672 -1.55 -28.08 19.30
N MET A 673 -0.89 -28.51 18.22
CA MET A 673 0.29 -29.37 18.33
C MET A 673 1.46 -28.60 18.94
N GLN A 674 1.99 -29.12 20.05
CA GLN A 674 3.16 -28.54 20.71
C GLN A 674 4.45 -29.10 20.10
N GLY A 675 5.42 -28.21 19.87
CA GLY A 675 6.75 -28.58 19.38
C GLY A 675 6.88 -28.78 17.88
N ILE A 676 5.83 -28.52 17.08
CA ILE A 676 5.88 -28.56 15.62
C ILE A 676 5.40 -27.21 15.08
N SER A 677 6.17 -26.63 14.16
CA SER A 677 5.91 -25.32 13.53
C SER A 677 5.35 -25.45 12.10
N GLY A 678 5.56 -26.59 11.46
CA GLY A 678 5.14 -26.82 10.08
C GLY A 678 5.42 -28.25 9.61
N SER A 679 5.17 -28.48 8.33
CA SER A 679 5.54 -29.72 7.65
C SER A 679 6.25 -29.40 6.34
N SER A 680 7.01 -30.36 5.86
CA SER A 680 7.54 -30.36 4.50
C SER A 680 7.35 -31.72 3.86
N ILE A 681 7.35 -31.76 2.54
CA ILE A 681 7.32 -32.98 1.75
C ILE A 681 8.73 -33.19 1.22
N LEU A 682 9.31 -34.36 1.52
CA LEU A 682 10.64 -34.71 1.07
C LEU A 682 10.61 -35.15 -0.39
N GLY A 683 11.79 -35.19 -1.02
CA GLY A 683 11.92 -35.81 -2.33
C GLY A 683 11.35 -37.23 -2.36
N SER A 684 11.44 -38.04 -1.32
CA SER A 684 10.80 -39.38 -1.34
C SER A 684 9.26 -39.37 -1.39
N GLY A 685 8.60 -38.21 -1.23
CA GLY A 685 7.15 -38.09 -1.01
C GLY A 685 6.76 -38.26 0.45
N ASP A 686 7.70 -38.64 1.33
CA ASP A 686 7.46 -38.72 2.77
C ASP A 686 7.28 -37.32 3.38
N ILE A 687 6.51 -37.25 4.46
CA ILE A 687 6.33 -36.01 5.22
C ILE A 687 7.44 -35.90 6.27
N ALA A 688 8.08 -34.73 6.33
CA ALA A 688 8.95 -34.34 7.43
C ALA A 688 8.31 -33.24 8.27
N LEU A 689 8.37 -33.36 9.59
CA LEU A 689 7.79 -32.38 10.51
C LEU A 689 8.85 -31.38 10.96
N ILE A 690 8.51 -30.09 10.92
CA ILE A 690 9.44 -29.02 11.25
C ILE A 690 9.27 -28.68 12.73
N LEU A 691 10.36 -28.74 13.49
CA LEU A 691 10.31 -28.57 14.94
C LEU A 691 10.22 -27.09 15.35
N ASP A 692 9.36 -26.81 16.34
CA ASP A 692 9.24 -25.51 17.00
C ASP A 692 10.15 -25.49 18.23
N ILE A 693 11.45 -25.24 18.02
CA ILE A 693 12.47 -25.22 19.07
C ILE A 693 12.12 -24.27 20.23
N PRO A 694 11.64 -23.02 19.99
CA PRO A 694 11.22 -22.13 21.07
C PRO A 694 10.15 -22.75 21.99
N LYS A 695 9.13 -23.41 21.44
CA LYS A 695 8.11 -24.09 22.26
C LYS A 695 8.67 -25.33 22.95
N LEU A 696 9.52 -26.10 22.28
CA LEU A 696 10.16 -27.28 22.85
C LEU A 696 10.97 -26.94 24.12
N ILE A 697 11.81 -25.90 24.04
CA ILE A 697 12.61 -25.44 25.18
C ILE A 697 11.72 -24.89 26.32
N ASN A 698 10.59 -24.28 25.99
CA ASN A 698 9.67 -23.69 26.98
C ASN A 698 8.71 -24.68 27.63
N THR A 699 8.63 -25.93 27.15
CA THR A 699 7.70 -26.94 27.66
C THR A 699 8.04 -27.31 29.12
N GLN A 700 7.01 -27.55 29.95
CA GLN A 700 7.15 -27.79 31.40
C GLN A 700 8.16 -28.90 31.75
N THR A 701 8.35 -29.90 30.88
CA THR A 701 9.33 -30.98 31.04
C THR A 701 10.77 -30.48 31.04
N VAL A 702 11.10 -29.49 30.22
CA VAL A 702 12.45 -28.86 30.19
C VAL A 702 12.61 -27.92 31.39
N LYS A 703 11.56 -27.19 31.80
CA LYS A 703 11.60 -26.32 32.99
C LYS A 703 11.69 -27.09 34.31
N SER A 704 10.96 -28.20 34.47
CA SER A 704 11.03 -29.06 35.66
C SER A 704 12.38 -29.76 35.75
N THR A 705 12.92 -30.17 34.61
CA THR A 705 14.29 -30.64 34.45
C THR A 705 15.24 -29.54 34.91
N ILE A 706 15.31 -28.37 34.25
CA ILE A 706 16.19 -27.22 34.58
C ILE A 706 16.11 -26.82 36.07
N ALA A 707 14.92 -26.82 36.67
CA ALA A 707 14.72 -26.52 38.09
C ALA A 707 15.34 -27.58 39.02
N ASN A 708 15.28 -28.85 38.65
CA ASN A 708 15.86 -29.97 39.41
C ASN A 708 17.40 -29.99 39.33
N ALA A 709 18.03 -29.66 38.20
CA ALA A 709 19.51 -29.56 38.14
C ALA A 709 20.06 -28.44 39.02
N LYS A 710 19.36 -27.30 39.13
CA LYS A 710 19.78 -26.23 40.05
C LYS A 710 19.74 -26.70 41.51
N HIS A 711 18.90 -27.67 41.87
CA HIS A 711 18.86 -28.27 43.20
C HIS A 711 19.97 -29.30 43.44
N GLU A 712 20.39 -30.06 42.43
CA GLU A 712 21.49 -31.02 42.55
C GLU A 712 22.87 -30.36 42.58
N VAL A 713 23.07 -29.21 41.93
CA VAL A 713 24.35 -28.46 41.99
C VAL A 713 24.56 -27.74 43.34
N ILE A 714 23.51 -27.60 44.15
CA ILE A 714 23.55 -26.97 45.48
C ILE A 714 23.73 -28.02 46.60
N LYS A 715 23.78 -29.32 46.27
CA LYS A 715 24.20 -30.40 47.16
C LYS A 715 25.58 -30.89 46.79
#